data_AF-A0A0D3GE75-F1
#
_entry.id   AF-A0A0D3GE75-F1
#
_cell.length_a   1.000
_cell.length_b   1.000
_cell.length_c   1.000
_cell.angle_alpha   90.00
_cell.angle_beta   90.00
_cell.angle_gamma   90.00
#
_symmetry.space_group_name_H-M   'P 1'
#
loop_
_entity.id
_entity.type
_entity.pdbx_description
1 polymer ?
#
loop_
_entity_poly.entity_id
_entity_poly.type
_entity_poly.pdbx_seq_one_letter_code
_entity_poly.pdbx_strand_id
1 'polypeptide(L)'
;MVQAQAATEAAIPLMAPYKMGRFELFHRVVLAPLTRCRSYGHVPQPHAAVYYSQRATNGGLLISESTGVSATGEGYPEIPGVWTRQQVEAWKPIVDAVHRKGALFFCQLAHVGRASTNDFQPNGQAPISSTDKQITPDDSHMVYSKPRRLRTDEIPQIVDDFRVAARNAIEAGFDGVEIHGAHGYLIDQFMKDSANDRTDQYGGSLENRCRFAVEVIDAVVAEVGADRVGVRLSPYIDFMDCFDSDPEALGSYMVQRLNKYPGLLYCHMVEPRMAIVEGRRKITHGLLPFRKQFNGTFIASGGYDREEGNKVVDDGYADLVAYGRLFLGNPDLPRRFELNAPLNKYDRSTFYTHNSVVGYTDYPFLEEKKEDSATGYPDTPGIWTQQQVEAWKPIVDAVHRKGALFFCQLWHVGRVSTNEYQPDGQAPISSTDRQITPDDSGIVYSKPRRLRTEEIPQTIDDFRRAARNAIEAGFDGVEIHGAHGYLLEQFMKDSANDRTDEYGGGLENRCRFVFEVIDAIVAEVGAHRVGIRLSPFIDYMDCVDSDPVALGSYMVQQLNKHPGFLYCHMVEPRMAIVEGRRKITHGLLPFRKLFNGTFIAAGGYDREEGNKVIADGYADLVAYGRHFLANPDLPKRFAINAPLNKYNRSTFYIQDPVVGYTDYPFLDEKDEGAATYA
;
A
#
# COMPACT_ATOMS: atom_id res chain seq x y z
N MET A 1 11.92 -38.20 36.46
CA MET A 1 11.87 -36.75 36.71
C MET A 1 12.79 -36.06 35.73
N VAL A 2 12.25 -35.54 34.63
CA VAL A 2 12.88 -34.46 33.85
C VAL A 2 11.72 -33.59 33.38
N GLN A 3 11.45 -32.50 34.10
CA GLN A 3 10.59 -31.43 33.61
C GLN A 3 11.42 -30.64 32.59
N ALA A 4 10.99 -30.66 31.33
CA ALA A 4 11.46 -29.70 30.35
C ALA A 4 10.85 -28.34 30.73
N GLN A 5 11.71 -27.45 31.20
CA GLN A 5 11.38 -26.07 31.48
C GLN A 5 11.28 -25.36 30.11
N ALA A 6 10.06 -25.17 29.61
CA ALA A 6 9.81 -24.29 28.49
C ALA A 6 10.18 -22.87 28.94
N ALA A 7 11.23 -22.31 28.34
CA ALA A 7 11.53 -20.89 28.49
C ALA A 7 10.37 -20.11 27.84
N THR A 8 9.53 -19.47 28.65
CA THR A 8 8.64 -18.41 28.18
C THR A 8 9.50 -17.32 27.54
N GLU A 9 9.38 -17.12 26.23
CA GLU A 9 9.93 -15.93 25.57
C GLU A 9 9.44 -14.69 26.31
N ALA A 10 10.36 -13.79 26.66
CA ALA A 10 10.01 -12.57 27.37
C ALA A 10 9.11 -11.71 26.47
N ALA A 11 7.95 -11.30 26.99
CA ALA A 11 7.03 -10.42 26.26
C ALA A 11 7.75 -9.11 25.86
N ILE A 12 7.58 -8.67 24.61
CA ILE A 12 8.16 -7.42 24.09
C ILE A 12 7.19 -6.27 24.45
N PRO A 13 7.52 -5.36 25.40
CA PRO A 13 6.58 -4.33 25.86
C PRO A 13 6.01 -3.46 24.73
N LEU A 14 6.83 -3.10 23.74
CA LEU A 14 6.36 -2.33 22.58
C LEU A 14 5.32 -3.06 21.72
N MET A 15 5.31 -4.39 21.72
CA MET A 15 4.35 -5.21 20.95
C MET A 15 3.12 -5.58 21.79
N ALA A 16 3.07 -5.19 23.06
CA ALA A 16 1.89 -5.43 23.89
C ALA A 16 0.73 -4.54 23.43
N PRO A 17 -0.50 -5.06 23.32
CA PRO A 17 -1.66 -4.25 22.99
C PRO A 17 -1.92 -3.17 24.04
N TYR A 18 -2.64 -2.13 23.65
CA TYR A 18 -2.98 -1.00 24.51
C TYR A 18 -4.33 -0.40 24.14
N LYS A 19 -5.18 -0.15 25.14
CA LYS A 19 -6.47 0.51 24.95
C LYS A 19 -6.33 2.01 25.15
N MET A 20 -6.43 2.77 24.07
CA MET A 20 -6.40 4.23 24.07
C MET A 20 -7.82 4.77 23.93
N GLY A 21 -8.47 5.07 25.06
CA GLY A 21 -9.89 5.47 25.06
C GLY A 21 -10.78 4.39 24.45
N ARG A 22 -11.43 4.72 23.33
CA ARG A 22 -12.27 3.78 22.56
C ARG A 22 -11.51 2.92 21.55
N PHE A 23 -10.22 3.19 21.36
CA PHE A 23 -9.42 2.55 20.33
C PHE A 23 -8.58 1.41 20.91
N GLU A 24 -8.58 0.27 20.23
CA GLU A 24 -7.76 -0.89 20.57
C GLU A 24 -6.51 -0.87 19.68
N LEU A 25 -5.34 -0.62 20.30
CA LEU A 25 -4.05 -0.68 19.63
C LEU A 25 -3.42 -2.06 19.81
N PHE A 26 -2.82 -2.60 18.76
CA PHE A 26 -2.18 -3.92 18.79
C PHE A 26 -0.68 -3.85 19.14
N HIS A 27 -0.10 -2.65 19.09
CA HIS A 27 1.26 -2.37 19.55
C HIS A 27 1.39 -0.91 19.99
N ARG A 28 2.48 -0.59 20.68
CA ARG A 28 2.77 0.72 21.28
C ARG A 28 3.76 1.57 20.49
N VAL A 29 4.09 1.13 19.26
CA VAL A 29 4.93 1.84 18.29
C VAL A 29 4.07 2.80 17.46
N VAL A 30 4.32 4.10 17.57
CA VAL A 30 3.54 5.17 16.92
C VAL A 30 4.36 5.85 15.82
N LEU A 31 3.76 6.09 14.64
CA LEU A 31 4.39 6.96 13.64
C LEU A 31 4.30 8.42 14.13
N ALA A 32 5.45 9.00 14.42
CA ALA A 32 5.51 10.42 14.77
C ALA A 32 5.16 11.29 13.56
N PRO A 33 4.63 12.51 13.77
CA PRO A 33 4.33 13.45 12.70
C PRO A 33 5.63 14.00 12.10
N LEU A 34 5.74 13.92 10.76
CA LEU A 34 6.98 14.16 10.01
C LEU A 34 6.68 14.93 8.72
N THR A 35 6.98 16.22 8.64
CA THR A 35 6.85 17.03 7.42
C THR A 35 7.70 16.50 6.28
N ARG A 36 7.11 16.30 5.09
CA ARG A 36 7.81 15.72 3.93
C ARG A 36 7.80 16.58 2.65
N CYS A 37 7.14 17.74 2.62
CA CYS A 37 7.19 18.71 1.50
C CYS A 37 6.79 18.11 0.14
N ARG A 38 5.70 17.32 0.11
CA ARG A 38 5.24 16.57 -1.08
C ARG A 38 3.75 16.78 -1.38
N SER A 39 3.18 17.88 -0.89
CA SER A 39 1.77 18.26 -1.05
C SER A 39 1.66 19.53 -1.90
N TYR A 40 1.62 19.35 -3.22
CA TYR A 40 1.70 20.46 -4.18
C TYR A 40 0.55 21.45 -4.04
N GLY A 41 0.86 22.73 -3.85
CA GLY A 41 -0.14 23.78 -3.60
C GLY A 41 -0.95 23.51 -2.33
N HIS A 42 -0.32 22.89 -1.33
CA HIS A 42 -0.93 22.44 -0.08
C HIS A 42 -1.99 21.35 -0.22
N VAL A 43 -2.12 20.74 -1.39
CA VAL A 43 -3.04 19.62 -1.62
C VAL A 43 -2.25 18.31 -1.45
N PRO A 44 -2.63 17.44 -0.50
CA PRO A 44 -2.06 16.11 -0.40
C PRO A 44 -2.17 15.35 -1.72
N GLN A 45 -1.13 14.57 -2.05
CA GLN A 45 -1.02 13.90 -3.34
C GLN A 45 -1.23 12.38 -3.21
N PRO A 46 -1.57 11.67 -4.31
CA PRO A 46 -1.80 10.22 -4.26
C PRO A 46 -0.65 9.39 -3.69
N HIS A 47 0.61 9.81 -3.86
CA HIS A 47 1.76 9.12 -3.28
C HIS A 47 1.77 9.12 -1.73
N ALA A 48 1.08 10.07 -1.10
CA ALA A 48 0.92 10.06 0.36
C ALA A 48 0.07 8.87 0.83
N ALA A 49 -0.91 8.42 0.02
CA ALA A 49 -1.69 7.21 0.32
C ALA A 49 -0.79 5.98 0.38
N VAL A 50 0.16 5.87 -0.56
CA VAL A 50 1.16 4.79 -0.56
C VAL A 50 2.06 4.92 0.67
N TYR A 51 2.61 6.11 0.94
CA TYR A 51 3.52 6.36 2.06
C TYR A 51 2.94 6.01 3.42
N TYR A 52 1.71 6.46 3.71
CA TYR A 52 1.07 6.16 4.99
C TYR A 52 0.57 4.71 5.04
N SER A 53 0.05 4.15 3.94
CA SER A 53 -0.37 2.74 3.90
C SER A 53 0.79 1.76 4.10
N GLN A 54 1.99 2.08 3.58
CA GLN A 54 3.20 1.29 3.83
C GLN A 54 3.56 1.21 5.32
N ARG A 55 3.21 2.23 6.10
CA ARG A 55 3.50 2.35 7.54
C ARG A 55 2.33 1.94 8.42
N ALA A 56 1.22 1.53 7.81
CA ALA A 56 0.01 1.15 8.49
C ALA A 56 -0.04 -0.36 8.72
N THR A 57 -0.20 -0.73 9.99
CA THR A 57 -0.39 -2.10 10.48
C THR A 57 -1.70 -2.16 11.25
N ASN A 58 -2.33 -3.33 11.29
CA ASN A 58 -3.59 -3.50 12.00
C ASN A 58 -3.44 -3.10 13.47
N GLY A 59 -4.31 -2.21 13.97
CA GLY A 59 -4.22 -1.65 15.32
C GLY A 59 -3.01 -0.73 15.57
N GLY A 60 -2.34 -0.23 14.53
CA GLY A 60 -1.27 0.77 14.66
C GLY A 60 -1.81 2.20 14.74
N LEU A 61 -1.07 3.11 15.40
CA LEU A 61 -1.39 4.54 15.45
C LEU A 61 -0.43 5.35 14.59
N LEU A 62 -0.98 6.07 13.61
CA LEU A 62 -0.24 7.02 12.78
C LEU A 62 -0.69 8.45 13.07
N ILE A 63 0.28 9.37 13.10
CA ILE A 63 0.02 10.81 13.15
C ILE A 63 0.57 11.41 11.85
N SER A 64 -0.27 12.14 11.12
CA SER A 64 0.11 12.75 9.84
C SER A 64 1.25 13.73 10.01
N GLU A 65 1.88 14.09 8.91
CA GLU A 65 2.72 15.29 8.88
C GLU A 65 1.96 16.55 9.32
N SER A 66 2.71 17.57 9.73
CA SER A 66 2.15 18.86 10.14
C SER A 66 1.29 19.43 9.02
N THR A 67 0.00 19.61 9.31
CA THR A 67 -1.01 20.03 8.34
C THR A 67 -1.51 21.43 8.71
N GLY A 68 -1.38 22.36 7.78
CA GLY A 68 -1.74 23.76 8.00
C GLY A 68 -3.24 23.93 8.29
N VAL A 69 -3.56 24.76 9.28
CA VAL A 69 -4.96 25.11 9.63
C VAL A 69 -5.52 26.28 8.82
N SER A 70 -4.63 27.05 8.17
CA SER A 70 -4.98 28.17 7.31
C SER A 70 -3.81 28.51 6.38
N ALA A 71 -4.06 29.36 5.38
CA ALA A 71 -3.04 29.79 4.42
C ALA A 71 -1.90 30.63 5.06
N THR A 72 -2.05 31.13 6.29
CA THR A 72 -0.98 31.83 7.03
C THR A 72 -0.10 30.90 7.85
N GLY A 73 -0.49 29.62 7.95
CA GLY A 73 0.18 28.63 8.78
C GLY A 73 1.46 28.03 8.21
N GLU A 74 1.88 28.44 7.01
CA GLU A 74 2.99 27.84 6.25
C GLU A 74 4.37 28.35 6.67
N GLY A 75 5.34 27.43 6.75
CA GLY A 75 6.76 27.74 6.96
C GLY A 75 7.74 26.89 6.13
N TYR A 76 7.22 25.97 5.33
CA TYR A 76 7.98 25.11 4.43
C TYR A 76 7.20 24.95 3.13
N PRO A 77 7.88 24.81 1.98
CA PRO A 77 7.20 24.60 0.71
C PRO A 77 6.45 23.26 0.71
N GLU A 78 5.31 23.23 0.02
CA GLU A 78 4.55 22.02 -0.30
C GLU A 78 4.16 21.16 0.92
N ILE A 79 3.86 21.82 2.04
CA ILE A 79 3.21 21.17 3.19
C ILE A 79 1.69 21.07 2.97
N PRO A 80 1.03 20.00 3.44
CA PRO A 80 -0.41 19.86 3.26
C PRO A 80 -1.22 20.83 4.10
N GLY A 81 -2.41 21.15 3.63
CA GLY A 81 -3.44 21.88 4.37
C GLY A 81 -4.69 21.05 4.66
N VAL A 82 -5.58 21.59 5.49
CA VAL A 82 -6.93 21.05 5.72
C VAL A 82 -7.99 22.15 5.96
N TRP A 83 -7.80 23.33 5.35
CA TRP A 83 -8.72 24.48 5.48
C TRP A 83 -9.65 24.67 4.29
N THR A 84 -9.33 24.09 3.13
CA THR A 84 -10.19 24.14 1.93
C THR A 84 -10.89 22.82 1.64
N ARG A 85 -12.00 22.89 0.90
CA ARG A 85 -12.70 21.68 0.46
C ARG A 85 -11.83 20.76 -0.39
N GLN A 86 -11.02 21.34 -1.28
CA GLN A 86 -10.13 20.57 -2.15
C GLN A 86 -9.14 19.73 -1.34
N GLN A 87 -8.57 20.32 -0.28
CA GLN A 87 -7.65 19.62 0.62
C GLN A 87 -8.34 18.48 1.38
N VAL A 88 -9.56 18.72 1.87
CA VAL A 88 -10.37 17.69 2.55
C VAL A 88 -10.63 16.50 1.62
N GLU A 89 -11.08 16.75 0.38
CA GLU A 89 -11.32 15.68 -0.59
C GLU A 89 -10.04 14.92 -0.96
N ALA A 90 -8.89 15.60 -1.01
CA ALA A 90 -7.61 14.96 -1.29
C ALA A 90 -7.11 14.07 -0.12
N TRP A 91 -7.45 14.41 1.12
CA TRP A 91 -7.11 13.58 2.29
C TRP A 91 -7.91 12.28 2.36
N LYS A 92 -9.18 12.26 1.95
CA LYS A 92 -10.05 11.07 2.04
C LYS A 92 -9.42 9.77 1.50
N PRO A 93 -8.93 9.70 0.25
CA PRO A 93 -8.34 8.47 -0.27
C PRO A 93 -7.05 8.04 0.48
N ILE A 94 -6.34 8.99 1.10
CA ILE A 94 -5.15 8.72 1.91
C ILE A 94 -5.56 8.09 3.24
N VAL A 95 -6.56 8.66 3.91
CA VAL A 95 -7.11 8.11 5.16
C VAL A 95 -7.68 6.72 4.91
N ASP A 96 -8.47 6.54 3.85
CA ASP A 96 -9.01 5.24 3.46
C ASP A 96 -7.90 4.19 3.23
N ALA A 97 -6.74 4.59 2.70
CA ALA A 97 -5.61 3.68 2.47
C ALA A 97 -4.96 3.20 3.78
N VAL A 98 -4.98 4.03 4.82
CA VAL A 98 -4.53 3.68 6.17
C VAL A 98 -5.56 2.78 6.86
N HIS A 99 -6.85 3.13 6.77
CA HIS A 99 -7.95 2.34 7.34
C HIS A 99 -8.08 0.96 6.72
N ARG A 100 -7.82 0.79 5.42
CA ARG A 100 -7.77 -0.53 4.76
C ARG A 100 -6.70 -1.47 5.35
N LYS A 101 -5.69 -0.94 6.03
CA LYS A 101 -4.67 -1.71 6.78
C LYS A 101 -5.05 -1.95 8.24
N GLY A 102 -6.21 -1.45 8.69
CA GLY A 102 -6.69 -1.57 10.05
C GLY A 102 -6.01 -0.63 11.06
N ALA A 103 -5.26 0.36 10.58
CA ALA A 103 -4.57 1.34 11.43
C ALA A 103 -5.44 2.57 11.70
N LEU A 104 -5.14 3.28 12.79
CA LEU A 104 -5.72 4.58 13.11
C LEU A 104 -4.86 5.70 12.54
N PHE A 105 -5.51 6.80 12.15
CA PHE A 105 -4.83 7.95 11.59
C PHE A 105 -5.33 9.25 12.20
N PHE A 106 -4.40 10.03 12.76
CA PHE A 106 -4.67 11.33 13.37
C PHE A 106 -4.04 12.45 12.54
N CYS A 107 -4.80 13.52 12.29
CA CYS A 107 -4.28 14.69 11.58
C CYS A 107 -3.60 15.66 12.56
N GLN A 108 -2.32 15.97 12.36
CA GLN A 108 -1.65 16.99 13.17
C GLN A 108 -1.96 18.40 12.65
N LEU A 109 -2.67 19.19 13.45
CA LEU A 109 -3.06 20.57 13.15
C LEU A 109 -1.96 21.53 13.59
N ALA A 110 -1.44 22.32 12.65
CA ALA A 110 -0.29 23.19 12.87
C ALA A 110 -0.45 24.60 12.29
N HIS A 111 0.23 25.55 12.94
CA HIS A 111 0.47 26.90 12.44
C HIS A 111 1.89 27.32 12.86
N VAL A 112 2.80 27.58 11.91
CA VAL A 112 4.22 27.78 12.24
C VAL A 112 4.53 29.11 12.95
N GLY A 113 3.66 30.12 12.80
CA GLY A 113 3.86 31.43 13.42
C GLY A 113 5.08 32.15 12.82
N ARG A 114 5.99 32.67 13.66
CA ARG A 114 7.19 33.39 13.17
C ARG A 114 8.25 32.51 12.50
N ALA A 115 8.13 31.18 12.51
CA ALA A 115 9.01 30.26 11.78
C ALA A 115 8.60 30.19 10.29
N SER A 116 8.53 31.35 9.64
CA SER A 116 8.11 31.52 8.25
C SER A 116 8.80 32.73 7.62
N THR A 117 8.63 32.91 6.32
CA THR A 117 9.12 34.07 5.53
C THR A 117 7.95 34.74 4.83
N ASN A 118 8.13 35.99 4.38
CA ASN A 118 7.09 36.71 3.64
C ASN A 118 6.67 35.97 2.35
N ASP A 119 7.59 35.22 1.74
CA ASP A 119 7.33 34.49 0.49
C ASP A 119 6.28 33.38 0.67
N PHE A 120 6.17 32.80 1.88
CA PHE A 120 5.16 31.80 2.22
C PHE A 120 3.86 32.41 2.71
N GLN A 121 3.78 33.74 2.89
CA GLN A 121 2.58 34.38 3.42
C GLN A 121 1.70 34.94 2.31
N PRO A 122 0.36 34.85 2.44
CA PRO A 122 -0.56 35.42 1.49
C PRO A 122 -0.25 36.91 1.22
N ASN A 123 -0.11 37.28 -0.05
CA ASN A 123 0.21 38.64 -0.49
C ASN A 123 1.53 39.21 0.07
N GLY A 124 2.50 38.36 0.41
CA GLY A 124 3.81 38.81 0.89
C GLY A 124 3.77 39.44 2.29
N GLN A 125 2.72 39.18 3.07
CA GLN A 125 2.57 39.74 4.42
C GLN A 125 3.63 39.22 5.39
N ALA A 126 3.81 39.93 6.51
CA ALA A 126 4.67 39.43 7.58
C ALA A 126 4.03 38.21 8.27
N PRO A 127 4.79 37.15 8.61
CA PRO A 127 4.32 36.07 9.46
C PRO A 127 3.79 36.57 10.79
N ILE A 128 2.90 35.83 11.44
CA ILE A 128 2.29 36.23 12.71
C ILE A 128 2.91 35.54 13.92
N SER A 129 2.89 36.18 15.10
CA SER A 129 3.37 35.59 16.34
C SER A 129 2.80 36.28 17.59
N SER A 130 3.19 35.78 18.78
CA SER A 130 3.00 36.45 20.06
C SER A 130 3.87 37.72 20.17
N THR A 131 4.94 37.82 19.37
CA THR A 131 5.93 38.91 19.34
C THR A 131 6.16 39.48 17.94
N ASP A 132 6.86 40.62 17.87
CA ASP A 132 7.43 41.19 16.65
C ASP A 132 8.95 40.94 16.51
N LYS A 133 9.53 40.14 17.41
CA LYS A 133 10.94 39.72 17.36
C LYS A 133 11.16 38.61 16.33
N GLN A 134 12.06 38.88 15.38
CA GLN A 134 12.56 37.91 14.40
C GLN A 134 13.29 36.76 15.10
N ILE A 135 13.20 35.55 14.54
CA ILE A 135 14.04 34.43 14.99
C ILE A 135 15.50 34.77 14.69
N THR A 136 16.38 34.62 15.68
CA THR A 136 17.81 34.84 15.48
C THR A 136 18.35 33.89 14.39
N PRO A 137 19.00 34.40 13.32
CA PRO A 137 19.62 33.55 12.32
C PRO A 137 20.67 32.63 12.94
N ASP A 138 20.66 31.36 12.56
CA ASP A 138 21.68 30.39 12.92
C ASP A 138 22.58 30.06 11.71
N ASP A 139 23.51 29.12 11.89
CA ASP A 139 24.44 28.70 10.85
C ASP A 139 23.76 27.93 9.67
N SER A 140 22.44 27.73 9.70
CA SER A 140 21.70 27.01 8.65
C SER A 140 21.44 27.85 7.39
N HIS A 141 21.85 29.12 7.38
CA HIS A 141 21.61 30.11 6.32
C HIS A 141 20.14 30.46 6.06
N MET A 142 19.20 29.88 6.80
CA MET A 142 17.78 30.25 6.73
C MET A 142 17.54 31.53 7.53
N VAL A 143 17.00 32.56 6.87
CA VAL A 143 16.65 33.83 7.52
C VAL A 143 15.13 33.97 7.52
N TYR A 144 14.53 33.81 8.70
CA TYR A 144 13.10 34.03 8.89
C TYR A 144 12.73 35.50 8.81
N SER A 145 11.52 35.83 8.36
CA SER A 145 11.07 37.22 8.32
C SER A 145 10.76 37.78 9.70
N LYS A 146 10.88 39.10 9.87
CA LYS A 146 10.38 39.77 11.09
C LYS A 146 8.86 39.56 11.19
N PRO A 147 8.34 38.95 12.26
CA PRO A 147 6.92 38.70 12.39
C PRO A 147 6.17 39.97 12.79
N ARG A 148 4.86 39.94 12.57
CA ARG A 148 3.89 40.87 13.14
C ARG A 148 3.28 40.24 14.38
N ARG A 149 3.31 40.98 15.50
CA ARG A 149 2.55 40.62 16.69
C ARG A 149 1.06 40.59 16.38
N LEU A 150 0.39 39.49 16.72
CA LEU A 150 -1.08 39.42 16.65
C LEU A 150 -1.70 40.47 17.56
N ARG A 151 -2.68 41.20 17.06
CA ARG A 151 -3.53 42.02 17.92
C ARG A 151 -4.47 41.11 18.71
N THR A 152 -4.89 41.56 19.88
CA THR A 152 -5.76 40.80 20.78
C THR A 152 -7.08 40.41 20.11
N ASP A 153 -7.62 41.26 19.22
CA ASP A 153 -8.86 41.04 18.46
C ASP A 153 -8.72 40.04 17.30
N GLU A 154 -7.48 39.68 16.91
CA GLU A 154 -7.22 38.68 15.85
C GLU A 154 -7.14 37.25 16.40
N ILE A 155 -6.79 37.08 17.67
CA ILE A 155 -6.58 35.76 18.28
C ILE A 155 -7.80 34.86 18.19
N PRO A 156 -9.05 35.34 18.42
CA PRO A 156 -10.24 34.51 18.26
C PRO A 156 -10.40 33.91 16.85
N GLN A 157 -9.98 34.62 15.79
CA GLN A 157 -10.05 34.07 14.43
C GLN A 157 -9.05 32.94 14.25
N ILE A 158 -7.84 33.06 14.80
CA ILE A 158 -6.84 31.97 14.73
C ILE A 158 -7.34 30.74 15.49
N VAL A 159 -8.00 30.92 16.64
CA VAL A 159 -8.67 29.82 17.36
C VAL A 159 -9.73 29.16 16.49
N ASP A 160 -10.53 29.95 15.76
CA ASP A 160 -11.54 29.44 14.83
C ASP A 160 -10.94 28.66 13.65
N ASP A 161 -9.78 29.07 13.14
CA ASP A 161 -9.07 28.34 12.08
C ASP A 161 -8.69 26.92 12.53
N PHE A 162 -8.20 26.75 13.77
CA PHE A 162 -7.95 25.41 14.35
C PHE A 162 -9.24 24.61 14.51
N ARG A 163 -10.34 25.24 14.95
CA ARG A 163 -11.65 24.60 15.07
C ARG A 163 -12.15 24.07 13.73
N VAL A 164 -12.11 24.91 12.69
CA VAL A 164 -12.54 24.56 11.33
C VAL A 164 -11.65 23.45 10.75
N ALA A 165 -10.33 23.55 10.92
CA ALA A 165 -9.39 22.54 10.48
C ALA A 165 -9.64 21.18 11.16
N ALA A 166 -9.99 21.17 12.46
CA ALA A 166 -10.35 19.95 13.16
C ALA A 166 -11.61 19.30 12.59
N ARG A 167 -12.68 20.06 12.37
CA ARG A 167 -13.89 19.57 11.69
C ARG A 167 -13.57 18.97 10.33
N ASN A 168 -12.77 19.69 9.54
CA ASN A 168 -12.39 19.29 8.20
C ASN A 168 -11.55 17.99 8.20
N ALA A 169 -10.66 17.80 9.17
CA ALA A 169 -9.92 16.56 9.34
C ALA A 169 -10.86 15.38 9.66
N ILE A 170 -11.84 15.56 10.55
CA ILE A 170 -12.85 14.52 10.80
C ILE A 170 -13.69 14.25 9.56
N GLU A 171 -14.05 15.27 8.78
CA GLU A 171 -14.77 15.08 7.51
C GLU A 171 -13.93 14.34 6.45
N ALA A 172 -12.62 14.53 6.44
CA ALA A 172 -11.69 13.78 5.60
C ALA A 172 -11.54 12.30 6.03
N GLY A 173 -12.11 11.93 7.17
CA GLY A 173 -12.15 10.56 7.67
C GLY A 173 -11.17 10.25 8.80
N PHE A 174 -10.32 11.20 9.22
CA PHE A 174 -9.35 10.95 10.30
C PHE A 174 -10.05 10.50 11.59
N ASP A 175 -9.42 9.60 12.34
CA ASP A 175 -9.94 9.08 13.61
C ASP A 175 -9.96 10.15 14.71
N GLY A 176 -9.06 11.13 14.59
CA GLY A 176 -8.94 12.27 15.46
C GLY A 176 -7.88 13.27 15.00
N VAL A 177 -7.55 14.21 15.87
CA VAL A 177 -6.58 15.29 15.59
C VAL A 177 -5.55 15.41 16.70
N GLU A 178 -4.33 15.81 16.33
CA GLU A 178 -3.28 16.23 17.27
C GLU A 178 -3.08 17.74 17.16
N ILE A 179 -3.21 18.48 18.26
CA ILE A 179 -2.90 19.92 18.30
C ILE A 179 -1.39 20.10 18.48
N HIS A 180 -0.73 20.77 17.53
CA HIS A 180 0.71 21.01 17.59
C HIS A 180 1.07 22.21 18.48
N GLY A 181 1.27 21.96 19.78
CA GLY A 181 1.75 22.94 20.78
C GLY A 181 3.25 22.83 21.09
N ALA A 182 4.10 22.66 20.08
CA ALA A 182 5.50 22.27 20.27
C ALA A 182 6.43 22.92 19.23
N HIS A 183 7.74 22.68 19.34
CA HIS A 183 8.79 23.01 18.38
C HIS A 183 8.89 24.49 17.99
N GLY A 184 8.51 25.40 18.89
CA GLY A 184 8.58 26.83 18.62
C GLY A 184 7.60 27.30 17.55
N TYR A 185 6.52 26.56 17.29
CA TYR A 185 5.42 27.00 16.42
C TYR A 185 4.42 27.87 17.16
N LEU A 186 3.40 28.40 16.49
CA LEU A 186 2.58 29.52 17.00
C LEU A 186 2.07 29.31 18.43
N ILE A 187 1.52 28.14 18.74
CA ILE A 187 1.02 27.84 20.10
C ILE A 187 2.17 27.84 21.12
N ASP A 188 3.32 27.25 20.79
CA ASP A 188 4.51 27.21 21.64
C ASP A 188 5.12 28.62 21.81
N GLN A 189 5.07 29.46 20.78
CA GLN A 189 5.50 30.87 20.82
C GLN A 189 4.65 31.71 21.78
N PHE A 190 3.37 31.38 21.98
CA PHE A 190 2.56 32.00 23.02
C PHE A 190 2.89 31.42 24.40
N MET A 191 3.09 30.10 24.50
CA MET A 191 3.36 29.46 25.78
C MET A 191 4.69 29.90 26.40
N LYS A 192 5.75 30.10 25.61
CA LYS A 192 7.13 30.31 26.08
C LYS A 192 7.54 31.78 26.19
N ASP A 193 8.21 32.16 27.28
CA ASP A 193 8.51 33.55 27.64
C ASP A 193 9.68 34.15 26.84
N SER A 194 10.54 33.34 26.24
CA SER A 194 11.55 33.84 25.30
C SER A 194 10.93 34.45 24.04
N ALA A 195 9.77 33.91 23.63
CA ALA A 195 9.03 34.36 22.46
C ALA A 195 7.85 35.28 22.82
N ASN A 196 7.15 35.06 23.93
CA ASN A 196 5.98 35.84 24.32
C ASN A 196 6.32 37.00 25.26
N ASP A 197 6.52 38.18 24.69
CA ASP A 197 6.72 39.44 25.40
C ASP A 197 5.46 40.34 25.42
N ARG A 198 4.27 39.73 25.34
CA ARG A 198 3.00 40.47 25.44
C ARG A 198 2.73 40.95 26.86
N THR A 199 2.01 42.07 26.98
CA THR A 199 1.55 42.64 28.25
C THR A 199 0.03 42.62 28.41
N ASP A 200 -0.70 42.08 27.43
CA ASP A 200 -2.15 41.89 27.49
C ASP A 200 -2.52 40.54 28.14
N GLN A 201 -3.79 40.12 28.05
CA GLN A 201 -4.25 38.88 28.68
C GLN A 201 -3.63 37.59 28.12
N TYR A 202 -2.81 37.67 27.06
CA TYR A 202 -2.12 36.55 26.46
C TYR A 202 -0.63 36.51 26.77
N GLY A 203 -0.11 37.35 27.68
CA GLY A 203 1.28 37.32 28.12
C GLY A 203 1.51 37.71 29.58
N GLY A 204 2.79 37.78 29.97
CA GLY A 204 3.20 38.01 31.36
C GLY A 204 3.16 36.72 32.18
N SER A 205 2.06 36.45 32.90
CA SER A 205 1.97 35.28 33.78
C SER A 205 1.89 33.96 32.99
N LEU A 206 2.26 32.85 33.64
CA LEU A 206 2.18 31.51 33.03
C LEU A 206 0.75 31.20 32.55
N GLU A 207 -0.28 31.58 33.33
CA GLU A 207 -1.68 31.36 32.96
C GLU A 207 -2.07 32.12 31.69
N ASN A 208 -1.60 33.37 31.56
CA ASN A 208 -1.88 34.21 30.41
C ASN A 208 -1.13 33.72 29.16
N ARG A 209 0.15 33.35 29.29
CA ARG A 209 0.93 32.78 28.18
C ARG A 209 0.29 31.50 27.62
N CYS A 210 -0.23 30.65 28.50
CA CYS A 210 -0.93 29.43 28.12
C CYS A 210 -2.38 29.63 27.68
N ARG A 211 -2.95 30.84 27.79
CA ARG A 211 -4.36 31.12 27.48
C ARG A 211 -4.72 30.77 26.04
N PHE A 212 -3.88 31.17 25.08
CA PHE A 212 -4.12 30.89 23.67
C PHE A 212 -4.15 29.37 23.39
N ALA A 213 -3.22 28.61 23.96
CA ALA A 213 -3.18 27.15 23.81
C ALA A 213 -4.47 26.50 24.37
N VAL A 214 -4.91 26.96 25.54
CA VAL A 214 -6.16 26.51 26.17
C VAL A 214 -7.38 26.84 25.31
N GLU A 215 -7.47 28.06 24.77
CA GLU A 215 -8.60 28.47 23.90
C GLU A 215 -8.67 27.63 22.61
N VAL A 216 -7.52 27.29 22.02
CA VAL A 216 -7.45 26.36 20.89
C VAL A 216 -7.93 24.97 21.28
N ILE A 217 -7.47 24.43 22.42
CA ILE A 217 -7.91 23.12 22.92
C ILE A 217 -9.43 23.13 23.19
N ASP A 218 -9.94 24.17 23.85
CA ASP A 218 -11.38 24.33 24.13
C ASP A 218 -12.20 24.30 22.84
N ALA A 219 -11.80 25.07 21.81
CA ALA A 219 -12.51 25.15 20.54
C ALA A 219 -12.48 23.82 19.78
N VAL A 220 -11.31 23.16 19.70
CA VAL A 220 -11.17 21.87 19.02
C VAL A 220 -11.95 20.77 19.75
N VAL A 221 -11.85 20.69 21.08
CA VAL A 221 -12.61 19.72 21.89
C VAL A 221 -14.11 19.93 21.75
N ALA A 222 -14.58 21.17 21.74
CA ALA A 222 -16.00 21.48 21.54
C ALA A 222 -16.51 21.07 20.15
N GLU A 223 -15.67 21.12 19.12
CA GLU A 223 -16.05 20.77 17.75
C GLU A 223 -16.05 19.27 17.49
N VAL A 224 -15.01 18.54 17.91
CA VAL A 224 -14.81 17.13 17.51
C VAL A 224 -14.91 16.11 18.66
N GLY A 225 -15.04 16.59 19.90
CA GLY A 225 -15.07 15.75 21.11
C GLY A 225 -13.67 15.45 21.65
N ALA A 226 -13.52 15.46 22.97
CA ALA A 226 -12.24 15.21 23.64
C ALA A 226 -11.67 13.80 23.33
N ASP A 227 -12.56 12.82 23.12
CA ASP A 227 -12.23 11.43 22.78
C ASP A 227 -11.63 11.24 21.37
N ARG A 228 -11.34 12.34 20.67
CA ARG A 228 -10.65 12.40 19.38
C ARG A 228 -9.47 13.37 19.37
N VAL A 229 -9.09 13.94 20.51
CA VAL A 229 -8.08 15.00 20.57
C VAL A 229 -6.84 14.53 21.33
N GLY A 230 -5.68 14.69 20.70
CA GLY A 230 -4.38 14.65 21.34
C GLY A 230 -3.69 16.01 21.31
N VAL A 231 -2.73 16.24 22.20
CA VAL A 231 -1.95 17.48 22.24
C VAL A 231 -0.46 17.17 22.31
N ARG A 232 0.32 17.79 21.42
CA ARG A 232 1.77 17.66 21.40
C ARG A 232 2.46 18.84 22.07
N LEU A 233 3.39 18.58 22.99
CA LEU A 233 4.13 19.58 23.76
C LEU A 233 5.65 19.31 23.74
N SER A 234 6.45 20.37 23.86
CA SER A 234 7.91 20.26 23.95
C SER A 234 8.49 21.26 24.94
N PRO A 235 8.23 21.07 26.26
CA PRO A 235 8.60 22.05 27.28
C PRO A 235 10.10 22.37 27.28
N TYR A 236 10.95 21.36 27.10
CA TYR A 236 12.41 21.50 27.17
C TYR A 236 13.11 21.87 25.85
N ILE A 237 12.38 21.94 24.74
CA ILE A 237 13.00 22.24 23.44
C ILE A 237 13.17 23.75 23.27
N ASP A 238 14.35 24.16 22.79
CA ASP A 238 14.78 25.54 22.53
C ASP A 238 14.85 25.88 21.02
N PHE A 239 14.25 25.05 20.17
CA PHE A 239 14.25 25.20 18.72
C PHE A 239 13.52 26.47 18.26
N MET A 240 13.98 27.09 17.16
CA MET A 240 13.42 28.34 16.62
C MET A 240 13.45 29.52 17.61
N ASP A 241 14.51 29.62 18.40
CA ASP A 241 14.72 30.70 19.39
C ASP A 241 13.54 30.80 20.39
N CYS A 242 12.99 29.63 20.75
CA CYS A 242 11.75 29.51 21.52
C CYS A 242 11.94 28.53 22.70
N PHE A 243 12.24 29.06 23.88
CA PHE A 243 12.50 28.33 25.13
C PHE A 243 11.75 28.98 26.31
N ASP A 244 11.59 28.24 27.40
CA ASP A 244 10.97 28.75 28.64
C ASP A 244 12.02 28.91 29.74
N SER A 245 11.89 29.93 30.58
CA SER A 245 12.71 30.06 31.78
C SER A 245 12.40 29.02 32.86
N ASP A 246 11.18 28.46 32.88
CA ASP A 246 10.74 27.38 33.78
C ASP A 246 9.91 26.32 33.01
N PRO A 247 10.58 25.44 32.23
CA PRO A 247 9.91 24.44 31.41
C PRO A 247 9.16 23.38 32.25
N GLU A 248 9.53 23.18 33.52
CA GLU A 248 8.85 22.26 34.42
C GLU A 248 7.50 22.81 34.91
N ALA A 249 7.46 24.09 35.28
CA ALA A 249 6.21 24.77 35.60
C ALA A 249 5.29 24.84 34.38
N LEU A 250 5.82 25.19 33.20
CA LEU A 250 5.05 25.23 31.97
C LEU A 250 4.43 23.86 31.62
N GLY A 251 5.26 22.81 31.59
CA GLY A 251 4.80 21.46 31.29
C GLY A 251 3.75 20.96 32.29
N SER A 252 3.98 21.18 33.59
CA SER A 252 3.05 20.77 34.65
C SER A 252 1.73 21.53 34.56
N TYR A 253 1.77 22.85 34.32
CA TYR A 253 0.55 23.64 34.14
C TYR A 253 -0.27 23.13 32.96
N MET A 254 0.36 22.90 31.80
CA MET A 254 -0.37 22.39 30.63
C MET A 254 -0.96 21.00 30.87
N VAL A 255 -0.24 20.07 31.50
CA VAL A 255 -0.80 18.76 31.87
C VAL A 255 -2.01 18.89 32.80
N GLN A 256 -1.94 19.78 33.79
CA GLN A 256 -3.08 20.04 34.68
C GLN A 256 -4.27 20.66 33.93
N ARG A 257 -4.03 21.48 32.91
CA ARG A 257 -5.10 21.99 32.02
C ARG A 257 -5.69 20.86 31.19
N LEU A 258 -4.88 20.00 30.59
CA LEU A 258 -5.34 18.86 29.78
C LEU A 258 -6.20 17.87 30.61
N ASN A 259 -5.87 17.67 31.89
CA ASN A 259 -6.68 16.84 32.79
C ASN A 259 -8.10 17.39 33.06
N LYS A 260 -8.39 18.64 32.70
CA LYS A 260 -9.74 19.22 32.85
C LYS A 260 -10.72 18.77 31.76
N TYR A 261 -10.26 18.06 30.74
CA TYR A 261 -11.09 17.54 29.64
C TYR A 261 -11.28 16.02 29.80
N PRO A 262 -12.41 15.56 30.36
CA PRO A 262 -12.69 14.13 30.46
C PRO A 262 -12.68 13.48 29.07
N GLY A 263 -11.88 12.44 28.91
CA GLY A 263 -11.78 11.71 27.65
C GLY A 263 -10.75 12.25 26.65
N LEU A 264 -10.00 13.32 26.96
CA LEU A 264 -8.88 13.75 26.12
C LEU A 264 -7.89 12.59 25.97
N LEU A 265 -7.64 12.17 24.71
CA LEU A 265 -7.02 10.87 24.44
C LEU A 265 -5.58 10.79 24.92
N TYR A 266 -4.74 11.71 24.45
CA TYR A 266 -3.32 11.62 24.72
C TYR A 266 -2.60 12.95 24.84
N CYS A 267 -1.52 12.93 25.62
CA CYS A 267 -0.51 13.97 25.67
C CYS A 267 0.78 13.40 25.07
N HIS A 268 1.23 14.00 23.97
CA HIS A 268 2.45 13.61 23.27
C HIS A 268 3.57 14.59 23.62
N MET A 269 4.60 14.13 24.32
CA MET A 269 5.73 14.98 24.71
C MET A 269 7.04 14.57 24.03
N VAL A 270 7.85 15.58 23.71
CA VAL A 270 9.18 15.38 23.13
C VAL A 270 10.23 15.51 24.22
N GLU A 271 11.13 14.54 24.29
CA GLU A 271 12.29 14.53 25.20
C GLU A 271 13.20 15.74 24.95
N PRO A 272 13.91 16.25 25.98
CA PRO A 272 14.97 17.23 25.77
C PRO A 272 16.05 16.66 24.84
N ARG A 273 16.73 17.53 24.09
CA ARG A 273 17.88 17.10 23.28
C ARG A 273 18.92 16.47 24.20
N MET A 274 19.33 15.24 23.88
CA MET A 274 20.37 14.54 24.64
C MET A 274 21.70 15.30 24.56
N ALA A 275 22.18 15.82 25.68
CA ALA A 275 23.53 16.36 25.78
C ALA A 275 24.54 15.23 26.00
N ILE A 276 25.60 15.18 25.19
CA ILE A 276 26.79 14.37 25.47
C ILE A 276 27.72 15.22 26.32
N VAL A 277 27.85 14.88 27.60
CA VAL A 277 28.79 15.53 28.52
C VAL A 277 29.85 14.51 28.87
N GLU A 278 31.12 14.80 28.59
CA GLU A 278 32.27 13.91 28.86
C GLU A 278 32.14 12.49 28.26
N GLY A 279 31.53 12.39 27.06
CA GLY A 279 31.35 11.11 26.36
C GLY A 279 30.25 10.22 26.94
N ARG A 280 29.45 10.70 27.91
CA ARG A 280 28.29 9.99 28.46
C ARG A 280 27.00 10.77 28.16
N ARG A 281 25.92 10.04 27.89
CA ARG A 281 24.57 10.62 27.79
C ARG A 281 24.15 11.06 29.19
N LYS A 282 23.88 12.36 29.38
CA LYS A 282 23.34 12.89 30.64
C LYS A 282 21.94 13.43 30.39
N ILE A 283 20.94 12.75 30.95
CA ILE A 283 19.55 13.24 30.97
C ILE A 283 19.42 14.12 32.22
N THR A 284 19.37 15.44 32.05
CA THR A 284 19.23 16.39 33.17
C THR A 284 17.76 16.60 33.57
N HIS A 285 16.84 16.44 32.63
CA HIS A 285 15.39 16.51 32.83
C HIS A 285 14.71 15.36 32.09
N GLY A 286 13.58 14.88 32.59
CA GLY A 286 12.80 13.81 31.95
C GLY A 286 11.31 14.07 32.06
N LEU A 287 10.53 13.40 31.21
CA LEU A 287 9.08 13.55 31.09
C LEU A 287 8.29 12.81 32.19
N LEU A 288 8.94 11.99 33.02
CA LEU A 288 8.27 11.21 34.07
C LEU A 288 7.37 12.04 35.02
N PRO A 289 7.78 13.24 35.49
CA PRO A 289 6.90 14.06 36.33
C PRO A 289 5.60 14.47 35.63
N PHE A 290 5.64 14.67 34.30
CA PHE A 290 4.45 14.99 33.50
C PHE A 290 3.59 13.75 33.27
N ARG A 291 4.23 12.60 32.95
CA ARG A 291 3.54 11.30 32.84
C ARG A 291 2.75 10.98 34.10
N LYS A 292 3.33 11.19 35.29
CA LYS A 292 2.70 10.92 36.58
C LYS A 292 1.52 11.84 36.89
N GLN A 293 1.50 13.04 36.31
CA GLN A 293 0.41 14.00 36.48
C GLN A 293 -0.72 13.78 35.47
N PHE A 294 -0.44 13.29 34.27
CA PHE A 294 -1.44 13.14 33.21
C PHE A 294 -2.28 11.87 33.38
N ASN A 295 -3.61 12.01 33.24
CA ASN A 295 -4.56 10.92 33.48
C ASN A 295 -4.84 10.06 32.24
N GLY A 296 -4.56 10.57 31.04
CA GLY A 296 -4.78 9.86 29.77
C GLY A 296 -3.55 9.10 29.27
N THR A 297 -3.57 8.75 27.99
CA THR A 297 -2.44 8.07 27.34
C THR A 297 -1.28 9.03 27.14
N PHE A 298 -0.08 8.65 27.58
CA PHE A 298 1.11 9.48 27.42
C PHE A 298 2.04 8.92 26.35
N ILE A 299 2.33 9.72 25.34
CA ILE A 299 3.21 9.36 24.23
C ILE A 299 4.55 10.08 24.41
N ALA A 300 5.64 9.32 24.49
CA ALA A 300 6.99 9.88 24.50
C ALA A 300 7.64 9.78 23.12
N SER A 301 8.42 10.79 22.74
CA SER A 301 9.23 10.77 21.52
C SER A 301 10.58 11.46 21.74
N GLY A 302 11.61 11.04 21.02
CA GLY A 302 12.91 11.72 21.09
C GLY A 302 14.11 10.78 21.08
N GLY A 303 14.43 10.22 19.91
CA GLY A 303 15.69 9.50 19.70
C GLY A 303 15.72 8.05 20.19
N TYR A 304 14.61 7.52 20.68
CA TYR A 304 14.48 6.12 21.10
C TYR A 304 14.81 5.12 20.00
N ASP A 305 15.50 4.05 20.38
CA ASP A 305 15.56 2.79 19.66
C ASP A 305 14.52 1.78 20.21
N ARG A 306 14.66 0.50 19.83
CA ARG A 306 13.77 -0.58 20.24
C ARG A 306 13.92 -0.87 21.74
N GLU A 307 15.16 -0.99 22.22
CA GLU A 307 15.49 -1.36 23.60
C GLU A 307 15.08 -0.27 24.57
N GLU A 308 15.39 0.99 24.25
CA GLU A 308 14.99 2.14 25.04
C GLU A 308 13.45 2.29 25.03
N GLY A 309 12.81 2.06 23.88
CA GLY A 309 11.34 2.07 23.77
C GLY A 309 10.67 1.00 24.62
N ASN A 310 11.18 -0.24 24.60
CA ASN A 310 10.70 -1.32 25.47
C ASN A 310 10.86 -0.94 26.95
N LYS A 311 12.01 -0.37 27.31
CA LYS A 311 12.29 0.04 28.69
C LYS A 311 11.33 1.11 29.20
N VAL A 312 11.06 2.17 28.43
CA VAL A 312 10.18 3.26 28.90
C VAL A 312 8.72 2.82 29.02
N VAL A 313 8.28 1.86 28.21
CA VAL A 313 6.96 1.25 28.36
C VAL A 313 6.90 0.38 29.61
N ASP A 314 7.90 -0.47 29.82
CA ASP A 314 7.96 -1.39 30.96
C ASP A 314 8.07 -0.65 32.32
N ASP A 315 8.86 0.42 32.36
CA ASP A 315 9.03 1.27 33.54
C ASP A 315 7.79 2.16 33.83
N GLY A 316 6.76 2.14 32.96
CA GLY A 316 5.59 3.01 33.06
C GLY A 316 5.90 4.49 32.82
N TYR A 317 7.03 4.80 32.15
CA TYR A 317 7.44 6.15 31.81
C TYR A 317 6.62 6.72 30.63
N ALA A 318 6.18 5.87 29.72
CA ALA A 318 5.25 6.20 28.65
C ALA A 318 4.30 5.04 28.39
N ASP A 319 3.10 5.33 27.89
CA ASP A 319 2.17 4.30 27.45
C ASP A 319 2.47 3.86 26.01
N LEU A 320 2.83 4.82 25.16
CA LEU A 320 3.20 4.64 23.76
C LEU A 320 4.51 5.38 23.44
N VAL A 321 5.23 4.92 22.42
CA VAL A 321 6.48 5.55 21.97
C VAL A 321 6.37 5.92 20.50
N ALA A 322 6.60 7.19 20.18
CA ALA A 322 6.54 7.70 18.81
C ALA A 322 7.92 7.80 18.17
N TYR A 323 8.03 7.28 16.95
CA TYR A 323 9.27 7.17 16.19
C TYR A 323 9.20 8.03 14.92
N GLY A 324 10.21 8.86 14.74
CA GLY A 324 10.32 9.73 13.57
C GLY A 324 11.22 9.12 12.48
N ARG A 325 12.52 9.38 12.60
CA ARG A 325 13.55 8.98 11.63
C ARG A 325 13.58 7.47 11.33
N LEU A 326 13.29 6.63 12.31
CA LEU A 326 13.27 5.18 12.09
C LEU A 326 12.14 4.78 11.12
N PHE A 327 10.94 5.34 11.28
CA PHE A 327 9.82 5.09 10.37
C PHE A 327 10.04 5.70 8.97
N LEU A 328 10.85 6.75 8.82
CA LEU A 328 11.19 7.27 7.50
C LEU A 328 11.86 6.18 6.66
N GLY A 329 12.88 5.52 7.20
CA GLY A 329 13.62 4.47 6.51
C GLY A 329 13.01 3.07 6.60
N ASN A 330 12.09 2.81 7.54
CA ASN A 330 11.58 1.47 7.84
C ASN A 330 10.04 1.52 7.83
N PRO A 331 9.39 1.23 6.69
CA PRO A 331 7.93 1.26 6.63
C PRO A 331 7.29 0.23 7.57
N ASP A 332 7.96 -0.90 7.78
CA ASP A 332 7.57 -2.04 8.60
C ASP A 332 8.22 -2.06 10.00
N LEU A 333 8.52 -0.88 10.56
CA LEU A 333 9.23 -0.74 11.84
C LEU A 333 8.67 -1.62 12.98
N PRO A 334 7.34 -1.74 13.21
CA PRO A 334 6.81 -2.63 14.23
C PRO A 334 7.25 -4.08 14.04
N ARG A 335 7.21 -4.59 12.80
CA ARG A 335 7.62 -5.96 12.47
C ARG A 335 9.12 -6.18 12.68
N ARG A 336 9.94 -5.20 12.31
CA ARG A 336 11.38 -5.25 12.58
C ARG A 336 11.68 -5.23 14.09
N PHE A 337 10.92 -4.49 14.88
CA PHE A 337 11.06 -4.49 16.33
C PHE A 337 10.59 -5.81 16.97
N GLU A 338 9.49 -6.38 16.48
CA GLU A 338 9.02 -7.70 16.91
C GLU A 338 10.10 -8.77 16.69
N LEU A 339 10.66 -8.82 15.48
CA LEU A 339 11.67 -9.82 15.09
C LEU A 339 13.10 -9.48 15.52
N ASN A 340 13.32 -8.29 16.10
CA ASN A 340 14.65 -7.74 16.32
C ASN A 340 15.54 -7.75 15.05
N ALA A 341 14.92 -7.42 13.90
CA ALA A 341 15.56 -7.43 12.60
C ALA A 341 16.41 -6.16 12.35
N PRO A 342 17.40 -6.21 11.44
CA PRO A 342 18.17 -5.03 11.05
C PRO A 342 17.26 -3.91 10.53
N LEU A 343 17.62 -2.66 10.82
CA LEU A 343 16.91 -1.48 10.31
C LEU A 343 17.60 -0.93 9.07
N ASN A 344 16.81 -0.52 8.09
CA ASN A 344 17.25 0.31 6.98
C ASN A 344 17.83 1.63 7.50
N LYS A 345 18.87 2.12 6.82
CA LYS A 345 19.42 3.45 7.05
C LYS A 345 18.57 4.48 6.33
N TYR A 346 18.09 5.49 7.06
CA TYR A 346 17.44 6.65 6.45
C TYR A 346 18.48 7.55 5.77
N ASP A 347 18.04 8.30 4.77
CA ASP A 347 18.84 9.31 4.07
C ASP A 347 18.27 10.69 4.42
N ARG A 348 19.08 11.55 5.05
CA ARG A 348 18.64 12.89 5.44
C ARG A 348 18.47 13.83 4.26
N SER A 349 19.16 13.57 3.14
CA SER A 349 19.10 14.43 1.95
C SER A 349 17.71 14.42 1.28
N THR A 350 16.90 13.39 1.54
CA THR A 350 15.59 13.17 0.93
C THR A 350 14.41 13.55 1.82
N PHE A 351 14.66 14.05 3.04
CA PHE A 351 13.61 14.35 4.01
C PHE A 351 12.62 15.39 3.49
N TYR A 352 13.13 16.49 2.93
CA TYR A 352 12.36 17.66 2.48
C TYR A 352 12.50 17.90 0.97
N THR A 353 12.44 16.83 0.16
CA THR A 353 12.47 16.92 -1.31
C THR A 353 11.07 16.77 -1.89
N HIS A 354 10.89 17.29 -3.11
CA HIS A 354 9.64 17.20 -3.86
C HIS A 354 9.50 15.90 -4.67
N ASN A 355 10.48 14.98 -4.61
CA ASN A 355 10.40 13.73 -5.36
C ASN A 355 9.36 12.80 -4.70
N SER A 356 8.37 12.35 -5.47
CA SER A 356 7.25 11.54 -4.99
C SER A 356 7.62 10.12 -4.56
N VAL A 357 8.83 9.65 -4.88
CA VAL A 357 9.26 8.26 -4.61
C VAL A 357 10.55 8.22 -3.79
N VAL A 358 11.59 8.94 -4.23
CA VAL A 358 12.95 8.80 -3.70
C VAL A 358 13.06 9.25 -2.23
N GLY A 359 13.51 8.34 -1.37
CA GLY A 359 13.55 8.50 0.08
C GLY A 359 12.18 8.71 0.72
N TYR A 360 11.11 8.27 0.06
CA TYR A 360 9.72 8.44 0.50
C TYR A 360 9.00 7.09 0.56
N THR A 361 8.75 6.47 -0.59
CA THR A 361 8.04 5.18 -0.74
C THR A 361 8.93 4.04 -1.23
N ASP A 362 10.22 4.30 -1.46
CA ASP A 362 11.22 3.38 -2.02
C ASP A 362 12.05 2.65 -0.96
N TYR A 363 11.78 2.88 0.33
CA TYR A 363 12.43 2.12 1.40
C TYR A 363 11.91 0.67 1.43
N PRO A 364 12.80 -0.33 1.38
CA PRO A 364 12.38 -1.73 1.30
C PRO A 364 11.76 -2.22 2.62
N PHE A 365 10.76 -3.09 2.51
CA PHE A 365 10.26 -3.87 3.63
C PHE A 365 11.28 -4.94 4.04
N LEU A 366 11.13 -5.51 5.23
CA LEU A 366 11.86 -6.71 5.62
C LEU A 366 11.41 -7.84 4.69
N GLU A 367 12.37 -8.54 4.07
CA GLU A 367 12.07 -9.76 3.31
C GLU A 367 11.49 -10.80 4.27
N GLU A 368 10.17 -11.00 4.22
CA GLU A 368 9.53 -12.07 4.96
C GLU A 368 9.78 -13.39 4.23
N LYS A 369 10.40 -14.35 4.91
CA LYS A 369 10.10 -15.76 4.62
C LYS A 369 8.66 -15.99 5.07
N LYS A 370 7.69 -15.74 4.19
CA LYS A 370 6.29 -15.99 4.49
C LYS A 370 6.01 -17.50 4.42
N GLU A 371 5.50 -18.03 5.52
CA GLU A 371 4.62 -19.18 5.53
C GLU A 371 3.28 -18.71 4.94
N ASP A 372 2.94 -19.11 3.72
CA ASP A 372 1.59 -18.92 3.17
C ASP A 372 1.26 -19.92 2.05
N SER A 373 -0.01 -20.32 2.07
CA SER A 373 -0.78 -21.27 1.27
C SER A 373 -0.45 -21.47 -0.23
N ALA A 374 -0.80 -22.67 -0.73
CA ALA A 374 -1.06 -23.08 -2.14
C ALA A 374 -0.89 -21.99 -3.24
N THR A 375 0.33 -21.58 -3.58
CA THR A 375 0.60 -20.72 -4.75
C THR A 375 1.84 -21.18 -5.51
N GLY A 376 1.75 -21.47 -6.80
CA GLY A 376 2.95 -21.79 -7.60
C GLY A 376 3.93 -20.62 -7.74
N TYR A 377 3.45 -19.39 -7.45
CA TYR A 377 4.21 -18.15 -7.41
C TYR A 377 3.73 -17.30 -6.22
N PRO A 378 4.64 -16.76 -5.38
CA PRO A 378 4.27 -16.01 -4.18
C PRO A 378 3.42 -14.78 -4.53
N ASP A 379 2.53 -14.41 -3.60
CA ASP A 379 1.68 -13.20 -3.68
C ASP A 379 0.78 -13.12 -4.93
N THR A 380 0.36 -14.27 -5.48
CA THR A 380 -0.64 -14.33 -6.56
C THR A 380 -2.04 -14.03 -6.01
N PRO A 381 -2.86 -13.16 -6.64
CA PRO A 381 -4.16 -12.79 -6.09
C PRO A 381 -5.16 -13.95 -6.19
N GLY A 382 -5.95 -14.12 -5.13
CA GLY A 382 -6.98 -15.16 -5.01
C GLY A 382 -8.41 -14.66 -5.23
N ILE A 383 -9.36 -15.60 -5.28
CA ILE A 383 -10.82 -15.32 -5.35
C ILE A 383 -11.68 -16.41 -4.67
N TRP A 384 -11.17 -16.99 -3.59
CA TRP A 384 -11.84 -18.07 -2.83
C TRP A 384 -12.38 -17.62 -1.47
N THR A 385 -12.10 -16.39 -1.02
CA THR A 385 -12.68 -15.79 0.18
C THR A 385 -13.54 -14.57 -0.15
N GLN A 386 -14.51 -14.24 0.70
CA GLN A 386 -15.31 -13.03 0.51
C GLN A 386 -14.45 -11.75 0.55
N GLN A 387 -13.43 -11.72 1.40
CA GLN A 387 -12.50 -10.59 1.47
C GLN A 387 -11.80 -10.35 0.13
N GLN A 388 -11.39 -11.42 -0.55
CA GLN A 388 -10.80 -11.34 -1.89
C GLN A 388 -11.82 -10.84 -2.92
N VAL A 389 -13.07 -11.34 -2.87
CA VAL A 389 -14.16 -10.86 -3.73
C VAL A 389 -14.38 -9.35 -3.57
N GLU A 390 -14.50 -8.86 -2.34
CA GLU A 390 -14.66 -7.42 -2.07
C GLU A 390 -13.44 -6.61 -2.53
N ALA A 391 -12.23 -7.16 -2.41
CA ALA A 391 -11.01 -6.50 -2.86
C ALA A 391 -10.93 -6.36 -4.40
N TRP A 392 -11.55 -7.28 -5.16
CA TRP A 392 -11.59 -7.21 -6.62
C TRP A 392 -12.58 -6.18 -7.16
N LYS A 393 -13.71 -5.94 -6.49
CA LYS A 393 -14.76 -4.99 -6.94
C LYS A 393 -14.24 -3.62 -7.39
N PRO A 394 -13.44 -2.88 -6.60
CA PRO A 394 -12.95 -1.56 -7.04
C PRO A 394 -12.02 -1.62 -8.26
N ILE A 395 -11.32 -2.75 -8.47
CA ILE A 395 -10.45 -2.97 -9.63
C ILE A 395 -11.32 -3.18 -10.88
N VAL A 396 -12.33 -4.06 -10.77
CA VAL A 396 -13.31 -4.30 -11.83
C VAL A 396 -14.01 -3.00 -12.23
N ASP A 397 -14.50 -2.24 -11.24
CA ASP A 397 -15.13 -0.94 -11.47
C ASP A 397 -14.20 0.03 -12.22
N ALA A 398 -12.89 0.02 -11.91
CA ALA A 398 -11.94 0.88 -12.59
C ALA A 398 -11.76 0.53 -14.08
N VAL A 399 -11.78 -0.77 -14.41
CA VAL A 399 -11.73 -1.26 -15.79
C VAL A 399 -13.02 -0.91 -16.53
N HIS A 400 -14.17 -1.17 -15.91
CA HIS A 400 -15.49 -0.86 -16.48
C HIS A 400 -15.72 0.63 -16.71
N ARG A 401 -15.22 1.52 -15.83
CA ARG A 401 -15.24 2.98 -16.05
C ARG A 401 -14.52 3.42 -17.32
N LYS A 402 -13.64 2.59 -17.88
CA LYS A 402 -12.96 2.82 -19.16
C LYS A 402 -13.65 2.12 -20.35
N GLY A 403 -14.76 1.43 -20.11
CA GLY A 403 -15.53 0.72 -21.14
C GLY A 403 -14.90 -0.58 -21.62
N ALA A 404 -13.92 -1.11 -20.89
CA ALA A 404 -13.26 -2.37 -21.22
C ALA A 404 -13.97 -3.56 -20.56
N LEU A 405 -13.91 -4.72 -21.22
CA LEU A 405 -14.33 -6.00 -20.64
C LEU A 405 -13.21 -6.58 -19.78
N PHE A 406 -13.57 -7.27 -18.70
CA PHE A 406 -12.62 -7.89 -17.79
C PHE A 406 -13.04 -9.31 -17.42
N PHE A 407 -12.21 -10.28 -17.78
CA PHE A 407 -12.42 -11.69 -17.51
C PHE A 407 -11.41 -12.18 -16.47
N CYS A 408 -11.89 -12.88 -15.43
CA CYS A 408 -11.03 -13.46 -14.42
C CYS A 408 -10.47 -14.79 -14.92
N GLN A 409 -9.14 -14.91 -15.04
CA GLN A 409 -8.52 -16.19 -15.41
C GLN A 409 -8.38 -17.08 -14.18
N LEU A 410 -9.06 -18.23 -14.19
CA LEU A 410 -9.02 -19.22 -13.13
C LEU A 410 -7.98 -20.29 -13.42
N TRP A 411 -7.07 -20.50 -12.48
CA TRP A 411 -5.90 -21.36 -12.65
C TRP A 411 -5.59 -22.14 -11.38
N HIS A 412 -5.12 -23.38 -11.54
CA HIS A 412 -4.49 -24.18 -10.50
C HIS A 412 -3.11 -24.70 -10.97
N VAL A 413 -2.05 -24.44 -10.20
CA VAL A 413 -0.64 -24.65 -10.59
C VAL A 413 -0.24 -26.14 -10.70
N GLY A 414 -0.89 -26.99 -9.94
CA GLY A 414 -0.55 -28.42 -9.89
C GLY A 414 0.87 -28.64 -9.39
N ARG A 415 1.67 -29.49 -10.06
CA ARG A 415 3.07 -29.74 -9.68
C ARG A 415 4.07 -28.61 -9.96
N VAL A 416 3.64 -27.49 -10.56
CA VAL A 416 4.46 -26.28 -10.74
C VAL A 416 4.41 -25.43 -9.47
N SER A 417 4.86 -26.00 -8.34
CA SER A 417 4.85 -25.36 -7.02
C SER A 417 5.87 -26.02 -6.09
N THR A 418 6.11 -25.41 -4.94
CA THR A 418 6.93 -25.96 -3.85
C THR A 418 6.05 -26.20 -2.63
N ASN A 419 6.46 -27.09 -1.72
CA ASN A 419 5.74 -27.35 -0.47
C ASN A 419 5.57 -26.09 0.39
N GLU A 420 6.54 -25.16 0.33
CA GLU A 420 6.48 -23.89 1.07
C GLU A 420 5.24 -23.08 0.70
N TYR A 421 4.81 -23.19 -0.55
CA TYR A 421 3.60 -22.57 -1.04
C TYR A 421 2.45 -23.56 -1.11
N GLN A 422 2.33 -24.54 -0.22
CA GLN A 422 1.14 -25.41 -0.13
C GLN A 422 0.57 -25.33 1.28
N PRO A 423 -0.76 -25.52 1.46
CA PRO A 423 -1.38 -25.48 2.78
C PRO A 423 -0.72 -26.55 3.65
N ASP A 424 -0.35 -26.17 4.88
CA ASP A 424 0.33 -27.03 5.85
C ASP A 424 1.64 -27.69 5.34
N GLY A 425 2.30 -27.07 4.35
CA GLY A 425 3.55 -27.61 3.80
C GLY A 425 3.38 -28.89 2.98
N GLN A 426 2.16 -29.21 2.55
CA GLN A 426 1.85 -30.45 1.85
C GLN A 426 2.52 -30.53 0.47
N ALA A 427 2.64 -31.74 -0.07
CA ALA A 427 3.10 -31.92 -1.44
C ALA A 427 2.08 -31.34 -2.44
N PRO A 428 2.51 -30.60 -3.48
CA PRO A 428 1.63 -30.16 -4.56
C PRO A 428 0.88 -31.32 -5.21
N ILE A 429 -0.32 -31.07 -5.73
CA ILE A 429 -1.12 -32.10 -6.40
C ILE A 429 -0.89 -32.15 -7.92
N SER A 430 -0.99 -33.33 -8.51
CA SER A 430 -0.91 -33.50 -9.97
C SER A 430 -1.59 -34.79 -10.44
N SER A 431 -1.66 -35.00 -11.76
CA SER A 431 -2.04 -36.28 -12.36
C SER A 431 -0.99 -37.36 -12.10
N THR A 432 0.25 -37.00 -11.76
CA THR A 432 1.40 -37.88 -11.48
C THR A 432 2.08 -37.53 -10.15
N ASP A 433 2.93 -38.41 -9.62
CA ASP A 433 3.86 -38.13 -8.52
C ASP A 433 5.29 -37.83 -9.01
N ARG A 434 5.48 -37.72 -10.34
CA ARG A 434 6.75 -37.33 -10.96
C ARG A 434 7.03 -35.83 -10.79
N GLN A 435 8.15 -35.53 -10.13
CA GLN A 435 8.70 -34.18 -10.02
C GLN A 435 9.07 -33.63 -11.40
N ILE A 436 8.95 -32.30 -11.59
CA ILE A 436 9.44 -31.63 -12.79
C ILE A 436 10.97 -31.64 -12.77
N THR A 437 11.58 -31.95 -13.90
CA THR A 437 13.03 -31.91 -14.10
C THR A 437 13.52 -30.47 -13.93
N PRO A 438 14.49 -30.21 -13.03
CA PRO A 438 15.07 -28.88 -12.90
C PRO A 438 15.70 -28.43 -14.23
N ASP A 439 15.42 -27.18 -14.62
CA ASP A 439 16.06 -26.52 -15.75
C ASP A 439 17.15 -25.53 -15.27
N ASP A 440 17.79 -24.86 -16.21
CA ASP A 440 18.86 -23.88 -15.93
C ASP A 440 18.35 -22.61 -15.21
N SER A 441 17.04 -22.48 -14.93
CA SER A 441 16.48 -21.32 -14.19
C SER A 441 16.83 -21.34 -12.69
N GLY A 442 17.29 -22.47 -12.17
CA GLY A 442 17.63 -22.65 -10.76
C GLY A 442 16.43 -22.89 -9.84
N ILE A 443 15.20 -22.91 -10.38
CA ILE A 443 13.99 -23.21 -9.62
C ILE A 443 13.81 -24.74 -9.53
N VAL A 444 13.64 -25.24 -8.30
CA VAL A 444 13.38 -26.66 -8.04
C VAL A 444 11.98 -26.82 -7.45
N TYR A 445 11.04 -27.31 -8.24
CA TYR A 445 9.68 -27.62 -7.78
C TYR A 445 9.68 -28.84 -6.87
N SER A 446 8.79 -28.88 -5.88
CA SER A 446 8.72 -30.02 -4.97
C SER A 446 8.13 -31.27 -5.65
N LYS A 447 8.48 -32.45 -5.15
CA LYS A 447 7.87 -33.69 -5.64
C LYS A 447 6.36 -33.66 -5.34
N PRO A 448 5.49 -33.78 -6.37
CA PRO A 448 4.06 -33.75 -6.14
C PRO A 448 3.54 -35.08 -5.59
N ARG A 449 2.33 -35.04 -5.04
CA ARG A 449 1.50 -36.23 -4.83
C ARG A 449 0.46 -36.33 -5.94
N ARG A 450 0.06 -37.55 -6.27
CA ARG A 450 -1.09 -37.77 -7.14
C ARG A 450 -2.36 -37.25 -6.47
N LEU A 451 -3.16 -36.47 -7.19
CA LEU A 451 -4.50 -36.07 -6.76
C LEU A 451 -5.37 -37.34 -6.68
N ARG A 452 -5.92 -37.66 -5.52
CA ARG A 452 -6.71 -38.89 -5.37
C ARG A 452 -8.06 -38.73 -6.06
N THR A 453 -8.61 -39.82 -6.58
CA THR A 453 -9.87 -39.79 -7.34
C THR A 453 -11.01 -39.21 -6.51
N GLU A 454 -11.04 -39.52 -5.22
CA GLU A 454 -12.01 -38.96 -4.27
C GLU A 454 -11.83 -37.47 -3.96
N GLU A 455 -10.67 -36.87 -4.29
CA GLU A 455 -10.41 -35.43 -4.12
C GLU A 455 -10.81 -34.61 -5.35
N ILE A 456 -10.90 -35.23 -6.54
CA ILE A 456 -11.21 -34.54 -7.79
C ILE A 456 -12.52 -33.73 -7.72
N PRO A 457 -13.63 -34.25 -7.16
CA PRO A 457 -14.86 -33.48 -7.01
C PRO A 457 -14.68 -32.18 -6.21
N GLN A 458 -13.81 -32.18 -5.20
CA GLN A 458 -13.52 -30.97 -4.42
C GLN A 458 -12.75 -29.95 -5.26
N THR A 459 -11.75 -30.36 -6.03
CA THR A 459 -11.03 -29.45 -6.94
C THR A 459 -11.97 -28.87 -8.00
N ILE A 460 -12.90 -29.66 -8.53
CA ILE A 460 -13.94 -29.17 -9.45
C ILE A 460 -14.81 -28.11 -8.78
N ASP A 461 -15.25 -28.36 -7.55
CA ASP A 461 -16.03 -27.40 -6.78
C ASP A 461 -15.26 -26.10 -6.50
N ASP A 462 -13.95 -26.18 -6.30
CA ASP A 462 -13.10 -24.98 -6.10
C ASP A 462 -13.11 -24.08 -7.35
N PHE A 463 -12.97 -24.66 -8.54
CA PHE A 463 -13.11 -23.93 -9.81
C PHE A 463 -14.51 -23.33 -9.97
N ARG A 464 -15.56 -24.09 -9.64
CA ARG A 464 -16.97 -23.64 -9.68
C ARG A 464 -17.19 -22.44 -8.74
N ARG A 465 -16.74 -22.54 -7.49
CA ARG A 465 -16.84 -21.46 -6.50
C ARG A 465 -16.06 -20.23 -6.92
N ALA A 466 -14.84 -20.40 -7.42
CA ALA A 466 -14.03 -19.30 -7.93
C ALA A 466 -14.74 -18.58 -9.10
N ALA A 467 -15.43 -19.32 -9.99
CA ALA A 467 -16.22 -18.71 -11.07
C ALA A 467 -17.40 -17.90 -10.55
N ARG A 468 -18.17 -18.43 -9.60
CA ARG A 468 -19.25 -17.67 -8.92
C ARG A 468 -18.70 -16.38 -8.31
N ASN A 469 -17.61 -16.49 -7.56
CA ASN A 469 -16.98 -15.39 -6.86
C ASN A 469 -16.44 -14.31 -7.82
N ALA A 470 -15.91 -14.72 -8.98
CA ALA A 470 -15.53 -13.79 -10.04
C ALA A 470 -16.72 -12.99 -10.56
N ILE A 471 -17.86 -13.65 -10.81
CA ILE A 471 -19.07 -12.93 -11.22
C ILE A 471 -19.57 -12.00 -10.12
N GLU A 472 -19.50 -12.42 -8.85
CA GLU A 472 -19.88 -11.58 -7.70
C GLU A 472 -18.97 -10.35 -7.53
N ALA A 473 -17.68 -10.50 -7.82
CA ALA A 473 -16.73 -9.39 -7.85
C ALA A 473 -16.96 -8.42 -9.03
N GLY A 474 -17.85 -8.78 -9.97
CA GLY A 474 -18.27 -7.94 -11.10
C GLY A 474 -17.58 -8.26 -12.43
N PHE A 475 -16.71 -9.29 -12.51
CA PHE A 475 -16.09 -9.66 -13.78
C PHE A 475 -17.16 -10.04 -14.84
N ASP A 476 -16.88 -9.74 -16.11
CA ASP A 476 -17.79 -10.03 -17.23
C ASP A 476 -17.90 -11.54 -17.51
N GLY A 477 -16.87 -12.29 -17.13
CA GLY A 477 -16.82 -13.74 -17.21
C GLY A 477 -15.50 -14.30 -16.69
N VAL A 478 -15.26 -15.58 -17.00
CA VAL A 478 -14.06 -16.30 -16.57
C VAL A 478 -13.35 -16.99 -17.72
N GLU A 479 -12.02 -17.06 -17.63
CA GLU A 479 -11.18 -17.89 -18.51
C GLU A 479 -10.64 -19.07 -17.72
N ILE A 480 -10.96 -20.30 -18.12
CA ILE A 480 -10.36 -21.51 -17.54
C ILE A 480 -8.92 -21.65 -18.09
N HIS A 481 -7.93 -21.74 -17.21
CA HIS A 481 -6.53 -21.95 -17.64
C HIS A 481 -6.21 -23.44 -17.80
N GLY A 482 -6.39 -23.97 -19.01
CA GLY A 482 -6.04 -25.34 -19.41
C GLY A 482 -4.71 -25.43 -20.18
N ALA A 483 -3.71 -24.62 -19.84
CA ALA A 483 -2.49 -24.45 -20.62
C ALA A 483 -1.21 -24.44 -19.76
N HIS A 484 -0.05 -24.38 -20.43
CA HIS A 484 1.31 -24.18 -19.90
C HIS A 484 1.76 -25.17 -18.81
N GLY A 485 1.32 -26.42 -18.89
CA GLY A 485 1.74 -27.49 -18.00
C GLY A 485 1.18 -27.38 -16.59
N TYR A 486 0.12 -26.60 -16.38
CA TYR A 486 -0.58 -26.49 -15.10
C TYR A 486 -1.62 -27.61 -14.91
N LEU A 487 -2.28 -27.67 -13.74
CA LEU A 487 -2.99 -28.86 -13.28
C LEU A 487 -3.92 -29.49 -14.33
N LEU A 488 -4.78 -28.69 -14.96
CA LEU A 488 -5.72 -29.19 -15.98
C LEU A 488 -4.97 -29.78 -17.18
N GLU A 489 -3.90 -29.13 -17.66
CA GLU A 489 -3.10 -29.64 -18.78
C GLU A 489 -2.24 -30.85 -18.39
N GLN A 490 -1.82 -30.96 -17.12
CA GLN A 490 -1.12 -32.13 -16.59
C GLN A 490 -2.00 -33.39 -16.66
N PHE A 491 -3.32 -33.26 -16.53
CA PHE A 491 -4.25 -34.36 -16.80
C PHE A 491 -4.42 -34.60 -18.30
N MET A 492 -4.55 -33.54 -19.10
CA MET A 492 -4.78 -33.66 -20.54
C MET A 492 -3.63 -34.31 -21.29
N LYS A 493 -2.37 -34.08 -20.93
CA LYS A 493 -1.18 -34.51 -21.71
C LYS A 493 -0.59 -35.84 -21.24
N ASP A 494 -0.28 -36.74 -22.17
CA ASP A 494 0.15 -38.11 -21.86
C ASP A 494 1.53 -38.19 -21.18
N SER A 495 2.44 -37.25 -21.46
CA SER A 495 3.74 -37.24 -20.80
C SER A 495 3.65 -36.96 -19.31
N ALA A 496 2.59 -36.27 -18.86
CA ALA A 496 2.38 -35.85 -17.48
C ALA A 496 1.33 -36.68 -16.74
N ASN A 497 0.42 -37.36 -17.45
CA ASN A 497 -0.63 -38.18 -16.85
C ASN A 497 -0.32 -39.69 -16.97
N ASP A 498 0.18 -40.27 -15.88
CA ASP A 498 0.43 -41.72 -15.76
C ASP A 498 -0.62 -42.45 -14.92
N ARG A 499 -1.83 -41.90 -14.82
CA ARG A 499 -2.94 -42.55 -14.11
C ARG A 499 -3.46 -43.76 -14.87
N THR A 500 -3.98 -44.73 -14.13
CA THR A 500 -4.60 -45.97 -14.66
C THR A 500 -6.10 -46.07 -14.36
N ASP A 501 -6.67 -45.04 -13.73
CA ASP A 501 -8.10 -44.93 -13.44
C ASP A 501 -8.86 -44.16 -14.55
N GLU A 502 -10.10 -43.77 -14.28
CA GLU A 502 -10.99 -43.09 -15.25
C GLU A 502 -10.52 -41.71 -15.70
N TYR A 503 -9.47 -41.17 -15.08
CA TYR A 503 -8.84 -39.90 -15.42
C TYR A 503 -7.48 -40.06 -16.14
N GLY A 504 -7.13 -41.29 -16.56
CA GLY A 504 -5.86 -41.63 -17.21
C GLY A 504 -5.98 -42.51 -18.45
N GLY A 505 -4.85 -42.73 -19.12
CA GLY A 505 -4.77 -43.58 -20.31
C GLY A 505 -5.25 -42.88 -21.59
N GLY A 506 -6.37 -43.31 -22.14
CA GLY A 506 -6.90 -42.81 -23.42
C GLY A 506 -7.22 -41.31 -23.40
N LEU A 507 -7.26 -40.69 -24.58
CA LEU A 507 -7.51 -39.24 -24.74
C LEU A 507 -8.78 -38.76 -24.03
N GLU A 508 -9.88 -39.52 -24.17
CA GLU A 508 -11.16 -39.22 -23.50
C GLU A 508 -11.03 -39.19 -21.97
N ASN A 509 -10.42 -40.22 -21.38
CA ASN A 509 -10.22 -40.30 -19.94
C ASN A 509 -9.30 -39.19 -19.42
N ARG A 510 -8.19 -38.90 -20.12
CA ARG A 510 -7.27 -37.83 -19.74
C ARG A 510 -7.90 -36.44 -19.74
N CYS A 511 -8.86 -36.20 -20.64
CA CYS A 511 -9.56 -34.92 -20.71
C CYS A 511 -10.79 -34.83 -19.78
N ARG A 512 -11.26 -35.96 -19.22
CA ARG A 512 -12.44 -36.03 -18.35
C ARG A 512 -12.45 -34.96 -17.26
N PHE A 513 -11.34 -34.83 -16.52
CA PHE A 513 -11.22 -33.86 -15.43
C PHE A 513 -11.46 -32.41 -15.89
N VAL A 514 -10.94 -32.04 -17.06
CA VAL A 514 -11.11 -30.69 -17.60
C VAL A 514 -12.55 -30.44 -18.02
N PHE A 515 -13.24 -31.43 -18.59
CA PHE A 515 -14.65 -31.30 -18.93
C PHE A 515 -15.55 -31.24 -17.71
N GLU A 516 -15.28 -32.01 -16.66
CA GLU A 516 -16.03 -31.91 -15.41
C GLU A 516 -15.88 -30.51 -14.77
N VAL A 517 -14.69 -29.90 -14.87
CA VAL A 517 -14.47 -28.49 -14.48
C VAL A 517 -15.27 -27.52 -15.37
N ILE A 518 -15.22 -27.70 -16.69
CA ILE A 518 -15.98 -26.86 -17.64
C ILE A 518 -17.48 -26.98 -17.34
N ASP A 519 -18.01 -28.19 -17.20
CA ASP A 519 -19.42 -28.46 -16.94
C ASP A 519 -19.87 -27.79 -15.64
N ALA A 520 -19.08 -27.90 -14.57
CA ALA A 520 -19.38 -27.29 -13.29
C ALA A 520 -19.42 -25.76 -13.38
N ILE A 521 -18.44 -25.14 -14.05
CA ILE A 521 -18.40 -23.68 -14.24
C ILE A 521 -19.56 -23.22 -15.14
N VAL A 522 -19.81 -23.91 -16.25
CA VAL A 522 -20.90 -23.58 -17.19
C VAL A 522 -22.26 -23.68 -16.51
N ALA A 523 -22.48 -24.69 -15.67
CA ALA A 523 -23.70 -24.82 -14.88
C ALA A 523 -23.87 -23.69 -13.86
N GLU A 524 -22.77 -23.14 -13.35
CA GLU A 524 -22.78 -22.08 -12.33
C GLU A 524 -22.99 -20.68 -12.91
N VAL A 525 -22.26 -20.32 -13.97
CA VAL A 525 -22.24 -18.92 -14.49
C VAL A 525 -22.75 -18.78 -15.92
N GLY A 526 -23.08 -19.89 -16.58
CA GLY A 526 -23.57 -19.95 -17.96
C GLY A 526 -22.46 -19.89 -19.01
N ALA A 527 -22.59 -20.69 -20.07
CA ALA A 527 -21.56 -20.84 -21.11
C ALA A 527 -21.16 -19.51 -21.80
N HIS A 528 -22.11 -18.58 -21.93
CA HIS A 528 -21.91 -17.25 -22.50
C HIS A 528 -20.93 -16.34 -21.73
N ARG A 529 -20.46 -16.77 -20.56
CA ARG A 529 -19.45 -16.07 -19.74
C ARG A 529 -18.16 -16.87 -19.58
N VAL A 530 -18.01 -18.00 -20.27
CA VAL A 530 -16.90 -18.92 -20.05
C VAL A 530 -16.05 -19.02 -21.31
N GLY A 531 -14.77 -18.71 -21.15
CA GLY A 531 -13.72 -19.03 -22.11
C GLY A 531 -12.73 -20.06 -21.55
N ILE A 532 -11.90 -20.63 -22.41
CA ILE A 532 -10.80 -21.51 -21.99
C ILE A 532 -9.53 -21.21 -22.76
N ARG A 533 -8.39 -21.27 -22.07
CA ARG A 533 -7.07 -21.20 -22.66
C ARG A 533 -6.43 -22.58 -22.79
N LEU A 534 -5.90 -22.90 -23.97
CA LEU A 534 -5.29 -24.20 -24.29
C LEU A 534 -3.92 -24.04 -24.98
N SER A 535 -3.01 -24.99 -24.77
CA SER A 535 -1.67 -24.98 -25.39
C SER A 535 -1.21 -26.37 -25.86
N PRO A 536 -1.96 -27.01 -26.79
CA PRO A 536 -1.71 -28.39 -27.19
C PRO A 536 -0.26 -28.63 -27.65
N PHE A 537 0.32 -27.68 -28.39
CA PHE A 537 1.67 -27.79 -28.96
C PHE A 537 2.82 -27.36 -28.02
N ILE A 538 2.52 -26.79 -26.86
CA ILE A 538 3.58 -26.27 -25.99
C ILE A 538 4.22 -27.42 -25.22
N ASP A 539 5.55 -27.49 -25.34
CA ASP A 539 6.42 -28.25 -24.45
C ASP A 539 6.95 -27.30 -23.37
N TYR A 540 6.44 -27.47 -22.15
CA TYR A 540 6.79 -26.68 -20.98
C TYR A 540 6.52 -27.48 -19.70
N MET A 541 7.39 -27.36 -18.69
CA MET A 541 7.23 -27.99 -17.37
C MET A 541 7.03 -29.53 -17.43
N ASP A 542 7.82 -30.20 -18.28
CA ASP A 542 7.75 -31.64 -18.55
C ASP A 542 6.34 -32.13 -18.96
N CYS A 543 5.60 -31.27 -19.67
CA CYS A 543 4.21 -31.50 -20.06
C CYS A 543 4.05 -31.33 -21.58
N VAL A 544 4.11 -32.45 -22.30
CA VAL A 544 3.99 -32.58 -23.76
C VAL A 544 2.98 -33.68 -24.09
N ASP A 545 2.29 -33.56 -25.22
CA ASP A 545 1.40 -34.61 -25.73
C ASP A 545 2.02 -35.27 -26.96
N SER A 546 1.87 -36.58 -27.10
CA SER A 546 2.35 -37.30 -28.28
C SER A 546 1.54 -36.99 -29.56
N ASP A 547 0.29 -36.54 -29.43
CA ASP A 547 -0.57 -36.10 -30.54
C ASP A 547 -1.33 -34.80 -30.19
N PRO A 548 -0.65 -33.65 -30.25
CA PRO A 548 -1.24 -32.36 -29.89
C PRO A 548 -2.37 -31.95 -30.84
N VAL A 549 -2.40 -32.48 -32.07
CA VAL A 549 -3.49 -32.21 -33.03
C VAL A 549 -4.75 -32.96 -32.64
N ALA A 550 -4.64 -34.24 -32.27
CA ALA A 550 -5.78 -35.01 -31.76
C ALA A 550 -6.32 -34.41 -30.46
N LEU A 551 -5.44 -34.07 -29.51
CA LEU A 551 -5.82 -33.42 -28.26
C LEU A 551 -6.56 -32.09 -28.49
N GLY A 552 -5.98 -31.19 -29.28
CA GLY A 552 -6.58 -29.89 -29.56
C GLY A 552 -7.92 -30.00 -30.29
N SER A 553 -8.02 -30.91 -31.28
CA SER A 553 -9.26 -31.15 -32.02
C SER A 553 -10.37 -31.70 -31.12
N TYR A 554 -10.02 -32.66 -30.25
CA TYR A 554 -10.96 -33.24 -29.31
C TYR A 554 -11.48 -32.21 -28.32
N MET A 555 -10.60 -31.43 -27.70
CA MET A 555 -10.99 -30.35 -26.79
C MET A 555 -11.98 -29.38 -27.44
N VAL A 556 -11.65 -28.85 -28.63
CA VAL A 556 -12.53 -27.91 -29.35
C VAL A 556 -13.89 -28.51 -29.68
N GLN A 557 -13.94 -29.76 -30.14
CA GLN A 557 -15.19 -30.45 -30.44
C GLN A 557 -16.07 -30.62 -29.20
N GLN A 558 -15.46 -30.88 -28.03
CA GLN A 558 -16.21 -30.97 -26.78
C GLN A 558 -16.74 -29.60 -26.34
N LEU A 559 -15.96 -28.52 -26.48
CA LEU A 559 -16.44 -27.17 -26.15
C LEU A 559 -17.71 -26.78 -26.92
N ASN A 560 -17.82 -27.21 -28.18
CA ASN A 560 -19.02 -26.98 -29.00
C ASN A 560 -20.30 -27.65 -28.45
N LYS A 561 -20.19 -28.59 -27.50
CA LYS A 561 -21.35 -29.21 -26.84
C LYS A 561 -22.04 -28.25 -25.86
N HIS A 562 -21.42 -27.12 -25.52
CA HIS A 562 -22.02 -26.06 -24.71
C HIS A 562 -22.48 -24.91 -25.61
N PRO A 563 -23.78 -24.81 -25.94
CA PRO A 563 -24.28 -23.72 -26.78
C PRO A 563 -23.96 -22.37 -26.16
N GLY A 564 -23.29 -21.51 -26.92
CA GLY A 564 -22.88 -20.18 -26.47
C GLY A 564 -21.59 -20.16 -25.64
N PHE A 565 -20.78 -21.22 -25.62
CA PHE A 565 -19.42 -21.16 -25.05
C PHE A 565 -18.64 -20.00 -25.69
N LEU A 566 -18.16 -19.07 -24.86
CA LEU A 566 -17.86 -17.71 -25.32
C LEU A 566 -16.64 -17.66 -26.24
N TYR A 567 -15.50 -18.20 -25.79
CA TYR A 567 -14.29 -18.18 -26.60
C TYR A 567 -13.33 -19.33 -26.30
N CYS A 568 -12.51 -19.67 -27.30
CA CYS A 568 -11.38 -20.59 -27.17
C CYS A 568 -10.09 -19.83 -27.47
N HIS A 569 -9.22 -19.73 -26.48
CA HIS A 569 -7.94 -19.03 -26.54
C HIS A 569 -6.80 -20.03 -26.68
N MET A 570 -6.12 -20.07 -27.84
CA MET A 570 -5.09 -21.06 -28.10
C MET A 570 -3.70 -20.46 -28.34
N VAL A 571 -2.69 -21.14 -27.78
CA VAL A 571 -1.28 -20.78 -27.93
C VAL A 571 -0.64 -21.54 -29.09
N GLU A 572 -0.02 -20.81 -30.00
CA GLU A 572 0.74 -21.33 -31.13
C GLU A 572 1.94 -22.16 -30.68
N PRO A 573 2.40 -23.12 -31.50
CA PRO A 573 3.74 -23.71 -31.32
C PRO A 573 4.80 -22.60 -31.30
N ARG A 574 5.89 -22.80 -30.56
CA ARG A 574 6.99 -21.82 -30.53
C ARG A 574 7.46 -21.52 -31.96
N MET A 575 7.25 -20.28 -32.41
CA MET A 575 7.54 -19.86 -33.78
C MET A 575 9.05 -19.88 -34.07
N ALA A 576 9.44 -20.53 -35.16
CA ALA A 576 10.81 -20.45 -35.67
C ALA A 576 11.09 -19.04 -36.22
N ILE A 577 12.28 -18.50 -35.92
CA ILE A 577 12.79 -17.30 -36.56
C ILE A 577 13.49 -17.74 -37.85
N VAL A 578 12.95 -17.33 -38.99
CA VAL A 578 13.52 -17.56 -40.32
C VAL A 578 13.81 -16.20 -40.95
N GLU A 579 15.07 -15.94 -41.33
CA GLU A 579 15.50 -14.67 -41.93
C GLU A 579 15.13 -13.41 -41.11
N GLY A 580 15.17 -13.53 -39.78
CA GLY A 580 14.88 -12.42 -38.86
C GLY A 580 13.39 -12.11 -38.66
N ARG A 581 12.48 -12.89 -39.25
CA ARG A 581 11.02 -12.81 -39.02
C ARG A 581 10.49 -14.10 -38.41
N ARG A 582 9.46 -14.01 -37.55
CA ARG A 582 8.77 -15.19 -37.04
C ARG A 582 7.89 -15.75 -38.15
N LYS A 583 7.89 -17.07 -38.34
CA LYS A 583 7.02 -17.72 -39.33
C LYS A 583 5.82 -18.34 -38.61
N ILE A 584 4.62 -17.86 -38.92
CA ILE A 584 3.37 -18.48 -38.47
C ILE A 584 3.22 -19.82 -39.18
N THR A 585 3.27 -20.91 -38.40
CA THR A 585 3.17 -22.29 -38.90
C THR A 585 1.74 -22.70 -39.23
N HIS A 586 0.76 -21.85 -38.93
CA HIS A 586 -0.68 -22.11 -39.07
C HIS A 586 -1.16 -23.35 -38.29
N GLY A 587 -0.50 -23.66 -37.16
CA GLY A 587 -0.78 -24.84 -36.36
C GLY A 587 -2.18 -24.85 -35.75
N LEU A 588 -2.79 -23.68 -35.54
CA LEU A 588 -4.13 -23.54 -34.94
C LEU A 588 -5.27 -23.54 -35.97
N LEU A 589 -4.99 -23.45 -37.28
CA LEU A 589 -6.05 -23.37 -38.30
C LEU A 589 -7.05 -24.54 -38.24
N PRO A 590 -6.63 -25.81 -38.02
CA PRO A 590 -7.58 -26.91 -37.88
C PRO A 590 -8.55 -26.70 -36.71
N PHE A 591 -8.06 -26.15 -35.59
CA PHE A 591 -8.86 -25.90 -34.39
C PHE A 591 -9.82 -24.73 -34.58
N ARG A 592 -9.36 -23.63 -35.21
CA ARG A 592 -10.22 -22.51 -35.59
C ARG A 592 -11.41 -22.98 -36.43
N LYS A 593 -11.18 -23.87 -37.40
CA LYS A 593 -12.22 -24.40 -38.29
C LYS A 593 -13.23 -25.30 -37.56
N LEU A 594 -12.83 -25.92 -36.45
CA LEU A 594 -13.69 -26.79 -35.66
C LEU A 594 -14.51 -26.00 -34.62
N PHE A 595 -14.02 -24.87 -34.10
CA PHE A 595 -14.70 -24.13 -33.03
C PHE A 595 -15.78 -23.19 -33.57
N ASN A 596 -16.95 -23.22 -32.93
CA ASN A 596 -18.11 -22.40 -33.34
C ASN A 596 -18.12 -20.97 -32.77
N GLY A 597 -17.39 -20.73 -31.67
CA GLY A 597 -17.36 -19.43 -30.99
C GLY A 597 -16.18 -18.54 -31.41
N THR A 598 -15.91 -17.52 -30.59
CA THR A 598 -14.78 -16.60 -30.79
C THR A 598 -13.45 -17.31 -30.55
N PHE A 599 -12.55 -17.29 -31.52
CA PHE A 599 -11.24 -17.93 -31.43
C PHE A 599 -10.14 -16.88 -31.23
N ILE A 600 -9.41 -16.99 -30.14
CA ILE A 600 -8.32 -16.07 -29.78
C ILE A 600 -6.98 -16.78 -30.01
N ALA A 601 -6.12 -16.20 -30.84
CA ALA A 601 -4.78 -16.73 -31.06
C ALA A 601 -3.73 -15.98 -30.24
N ALA A 602 -2.79 -16.72 -29.65
CA ALA A 602 -1.63 -16.19 -28.95
C ALA A 602 -0.36 -16.86 -29.45
N GLY A 603 0.70 -16.09 -29.73
CA GLY A 603 1.93 -16.68 -30.28
C GLY A 603 3.12 -15.74 -30.34
N GLY A 604 3.01 -14.57 -29.74
CA GLY A 604 4.02 -13.51 -29.90
C GLY A 604 3.93 -12.82 -31.26
N TYR A 605 2.73 -12.65 -31.80
CA TYR A 605 2.47 -11.83 -32.97
C TYR A 605 2.96 -10.39 -32.74
N ASP A 606 3.47 -9.76 -33.80
CA ASP A 606 3.55 -8.31 -33.89
C ASP A 606 2.24 -7.70 -34.43
N ARG A 607 2.28 -6.42 -34.80
CA ARG A 607 1.12 -5.69 -35.33
C ARG A 607 0.72 -6.21 -36.71
N GLU A 608 1.67 -6.33 -37.61
CA GLU A 608 1.46 -6.74 -39.00
C GLU A 608 0.97 -8.19 -39.08
N GLU A 609 1.60 -9.10 -38.33
CA GLU A 609 1.20 -10.49 -38.20
C GLU A 609 -0.19 -10.63 -37.59
N GLY A 610 -0.50 -9.85 -36.55
CA GLY A 610 -1.82 -9.81 -35.92
C GLY A 610 -2.93 -9.39 -36.89
N ASN A 611 -2.71 -8.29 -37.62
CA ASN A 611 -3.66 -7.83 -38.64
C ASN A 611 -3.87 -8.87 -39.74
N LYS A 612 -2.80 -9.56 -40.15
CA LYS A 612 -2.87 -10.61 -41.17
C LYS A 612 -3.71 -11.80 -40.72
N VAL A 613 -3.51 -12.31 -39.51
CA VAL A 613 -4.27 -13.49 -39.03
C VAL A 613 -5.75 -13.20 -38.86
N ILE A 614 -6.12 -11.97 -38.51
CA ILE A 614 -7.53 -11.55 -38.50
C ILE A 614 -8.08 -11.48 -39.94
N ALA A 615 -7.36 -10.81 -40.86
CA ALA A 615 -7.79 -10.66 -42.24
C ALA A 615 -7.96 -11.99 -42.98
N ASP A 616 -7.10 -12.98 -42.67
CA ASP A 616 -7.13 -14.32 -43.26
C ASP A 616 -8.19 -15.24 -42.61
N GLY A 617 -8.91 -14.77 -41.59
CA GLY A 617 -9.90 -15.58 -40.84
C GLY A 617 -9.27 -16.69 -39.99
N TYR A 618 -8.00 -16.56 -39.64
CA TYR A 618 -7.25 -17.52 -38.82
C TYR A 618 -7.60 -17.40 -37.33
N ALA A 619 -7.92 -16.20 -36.88
CA ALA A 619 -8.43 -15.92 -35.54
C ALA A 619 -9.45 -14.78 -35.59
N ASP A 620 -10.31 -14.70 -34.59
CA ASP A 620 -11.25 -13.57 -34.42
C ASP A 620 -10.63 -12.48 -33.54
N LEU A 621 -9.73 -12.86 -32.62
CA LEU A 621 -8.94 -11.95 -31.78
C LEU A 621 -7.49 -12.44 -31.66
N VAL A 622 -6.57 -11.51 -31.37
CA VAL A 622 -5.15 -11.81 -31.11
C VAL A 622 -4.76 -11.32 -29.72
N ALA A 623 -4.17 -12.19 -28.91
CA ALA A 623 -3.74 -11.86 -27.56
C ALA A 623 -2.28 -11.40 -27.51
N TYR A 624 -2.06 -10.25 -26.85
CA TYR A 624 -0.74 -9.65 -26.64
C TYR A 624 -0.43 -9.57 -25.15
N GLY A 625 0.57 -10.32 -24.67
CA GLY A 625 1.02 -10.22 -23.27
C GLY A 625 2.09 -9.15 -23.08
N ARG A 626 3.33 -9.47 -23.47
CA ARG A 626 4.53 -8.63 -23.23
C ARG A 626 4.40 -7.19 -23.74
N HIS A 627 3.79 -7.00 -24.91
CA HIS A 627 3.62 -5.65 -25.47
C HIS A 627 2.61 -4.84 -24.66
N PHE A 628 1.52 -5.47 -24.20
CA PHE A 628 0.48 -4.79 -23.43
C PHE A 628 0.96 -4.39 -22.03
N LEU A 629 1.86 -5.19 -21.42
CA LEU A 629 2.52 -4.83 -20.15
C LEU A 629 3.23 -3.47 -20.25
N ALA A 630 3.97 -3.23 -21.33
CA ALA A 630 4.73 -1.99 -21.51
C ALA A 630 3.98 -0.88 -22.24
N ASN A 631 2.83 -1.17 -22.82
CA ASN A 631 2.08 -0.24 -23.67
C ASN A 631 0.60 -0.32 -23.25
N PRO A 632 0.19 0.40 -22.18
CA PRO A 632 -1.19 0.35 -21.69
C PRO A 632 -2.22 0.87 -22.72
N ASP A 633 -1.74 1.54 -23.77
CA ASP A 633 -2.47 2.08 -24.91
C ASP A 633 -2.14 1.36 -26.23
N LEU A 634 -1.69 0.10 -26.18
CA LEU A 634 -1.26 -0.69 -27.34
C LEU A 634 -2.23 -0.63 -28.54
N PRO A 635 -3.57 -0.75 -28.39
CA PRO A 635 -4.48 -0.66 -29.53
C PRO A 635 -4.42 0.69 -30.25
N LYS A 636 -4.24 1.80 -29.51
CA LYS A 636 -4.09 3.13 -30.10
C LYS A 636 -2.79 3.22 -30.89
N ARG A 637 -1.68 2.73 -30.31
CA ARG A 637 -0.38 2.70 -30.99
C ARG A 637 -0.44 1.89 -32.28
N PHE A 638 -1.14 0.75 -32.27
CA PHE A 638 -1.34 -0.04 -33.48
C PHE A 638 -2.19 0.68 -34.54
N ALA A 639 -3.24 1.40 -34.13
CA ALA A 639 -4.11 2.11 -35.06
C ALA A 639 -3.33 3.15 -35.89
N ILE A 640 -2.40 3.88 -35.27
CA ILE A 640 -1.63 4.95 -35.93
C ILE A 640 -0.18 4.56 -36.26
N ASN A 641 0.19 3.30 -36.06
CA ASN A 641 1.57 2.81 -36.22
C ASN A 641 2.61 3.57 -35.37
N ALA A 642 2.26 3.92 -34.13
CA ALA A 642 3.18 4.60 -33.21
C ALA A 642 4.27 3.65 -32.68
N PRO A 643 5.46 4.17 -32.31
CA PRO A 643 6.49 3.40 -31.64
C PRO A 643 5.98 2.71 -30.37
N LEU A 644 6.46 1.49 -30.11
CA LEU A 644 6.15 0.77 -28.88
C LEU A 644 7.23 1.01 -27.83
N ASN A 645 6.80 1.20 -26.59
CA ASN A 645 7.67 1.13 -25.42
C ASN A 645 8.33 -0.25 -25.36
N LYS A 646 9.62 -0.26 -24.99
CA LYS A 646 10.35 -1.49 -24.74
C LYS A 646 9.98 -2.03 -23.37
N TYR A 647 9.49 -3.26 -23.31
CA TYR A 647 9.27 -3.95 -22.04
C TYR A 647 10.60 -4.37 -21.41
N ASN A 648 10.69 -4.30 -20.08
CA ASN A 648 11.81 -4.81 -19.32
C ASN A 648 11.47 -6.17 -18.68
N ARG A 649 12.07 -7.26 -19.17
CA ARG A 649 11.81 -8.61 -18.65
C ARG A 649 12.25 -8.80 -17.20
N SER A 650 13.24 -8.05 -16.72
CA SER A 650 13.71 -8.18 -15.34
C SER A 650 12.67 -7.70 -14.32
N THR A 651 11.61 -7.03 -14.78
CA THR A 651 10.55 -6.45 -13.93
C THR A 651 9.26 -7.28 -13.90
N PHE A 652 9.13 -8.34 -14.72
CA PHE A 652 7.83 -9.02 -14.87
C PHE A 652 7.33 -9.74 -13.61
N TYR A 653 8.24 -10.09 -12.70
CA TYR A 653 7.94 -10.89 -11.51
C TYR A 653 8.57 -10.31 -10.25
N ILE A 654 8.83 -8.99 -10.24
CA ILE A 654 9.27 -8.30 -9.02
C ILE A 654 8.05 -7.84 -8.22
N GLN A 655 8.22 -7.66 -6.92
CA GLN A 655 7.13 -7.23 -6.02
C GLN A 655 7.04 -5.70 -5.89
N ASP A 656 7.63 -4.95 -6.82
CA ASP A 656 7.53 -3.50 -6.85
C ASP A 656 6.16 -3.08 -7.41
N PRO A 657 5.38 -2.25 -6.67
CA PRO A 657 4.03 -1.89 -7.10
C PRO A 657 3.99 -0.88 -8.26
N VAL A 658 5.15 -0.36 -8.69
CA VAL A 658 5.26 0.68 -9.72
C VAL A 658 6.15 0.22 -10.87
N VAL A 659 7.38 -0.22 -10.57
CA VAL A 659 8.41 -0.48 -11.58
C VAL A 659 8.06 -1.69 -12.44
N GLY A 660 7.90 -1.44 -13.75
CA GLY A 660 7.47 -2.45 -14.71
C GLY A 660 6.01 -2.88 -14.56
N TYR A 661 5.22 -2.18 -13.73
CA TYR A 661 3.81 -2.48 -13.46
C TYR A 661 2.89 -1.32 -13.87
N THR A 662 3.06 -0.12 -13.31
CA THR A 662 2.25 1.07 -13.63
C THR A 662 3.06 2.27 -14.15
N ASP A 663 4.38 2.14 -14.28
CA ASP A 663 5.30 3.21 -14.65
C ASP A 663 5.50 3.38 -16.17
N TYR A 664 4.94 2.50 -17.00
CA TYR A 664 5.06 2.62 -18.45
C TYR A 664 4.26 3.82 -18.99
N PRO A 665 4.87 4.66 -19.85
CA PRO A 665 4.23 5.87 -20.34
C PRO A 665 3.14 5.55 -21.38
N PHE A 666 2.06 6.34 -21.32
CA PHE A 666 1.09 6.44 -22.41
C PHE A 666 1.70 7.23 -23.58
N LEU A 667 1.10 7.12 -24.77
CA LEU A 667 1.43 7.98 -25.91
C LEU A 667 1.05 9.44 -25.58
N ASP A 668 1.96 10.38 -25.81
CA ASP A 668 1.76 11.81 -25.55
C ASP A 668 0.76 12.42 -26.57
N GLU A 669 -0.09 13.36 -26.12
CA GLU A 669 -1.05 14.08 -26.98
C GLU A 669 -0.37 14.82 -28.17
N LYS A 670 0.91 15.16 -28.05
CA LYS A 670 1.67 15.84 -29.12
C LYS A 670 2.06 14.93 -30.28
N ASP A 671 2.14 13.62 -30.06
CA ASP A 671 2.49 12.65 -31.10
C ASP A 671 1.30 12.30 -32.01
N GLU A 672 0.08 12.73 -31.64
CA GLU A 672 -1.13 12.57 -32.46
C GLU A 672 -1.07 13.34 -33.79
N GLY A 673 -0.28 14.42 -33.86
CA GLY A 673 -0.16 15.28 -35.05
C GLY A 673 0.92 14.90 -36.06
N ALA A 674 1.81 13.95 -35.73
CA ALA A 674 2.97 13.64 -36.59
C ALA A 674 2.67 12.59 -37.68
N ALA A 675 1.56 11.86 -37.60
CA ALA A 675 1.25 10.74 -38.50
C ALA A 675 0.45 11.12 -39.77
N THR A 676 0.10 12.39 -39.99
CA THR A 676 -0.64 12.84 -41.19
C THR A 676 0.23 13.36 -42.34
N TYR A 677 1.57 13.26 -42.26
CA TYR A 677 2.46 13.58 -43.38
C TYR A 677 3.64 12.61 -43.46
N ALA A 678 3.41 11.41 -43.99
CA ALA A 678 4.43 10.56 -44.62
C ALA A 678 3.78 9.56 -45.57
#